data_AF-A0A3D9QW32-F1
#
_entry.id   AF-A0A3D9QW32-F1
#
_cell.length_a   1.000
_cell.length_b   1.000
_cell.length_c   1.000
_cell.angle_alpha   90.00
_cell.angle_beta   90.00
_cell.angle_gamma   90.00
#
_symmetry.space_group_name_H-M   'P 1'
#
loop_
_entity.id
_entity.type
_entity.pdbx_description
1 polymer ?
#
loop_
_entity_poly.entity_id
_entity_poly.type
_entity_poly.pdbx_seq_one_letter_code
_entity_poly.pdbx_strand_id
1 'polypeptide(L)'
;MNGVNVHTNETKEPARMQFPMPKTMRTVTAILAGVIGLSVWTALPSNGAAVPHLDTIRVGIFLDTSKYKLNTAAASFSSAAALQVGLRLPSGVIPMFETASGEMIRFTMDDYKPMLLETTNYQTALALIKRLKAMGGSGMMTASSDPRGKVYQILEGSYGTAAEAKSAADRWLKDATVASYAGKSSNASLIGPLHLETGMTYASKSDAVKAAGALSASGAEAYAALKQTGSAAAVYTVLIGAESDQTALSKAKAGALQANPALALRVTDAASIYSLIRDDYTTAESASKPPVALYSVPAAGAKLWVSTTGATGIKLTERYNRSYRGSFEVSGLNNKLAVINELPFEQYVYAVVGAEMPASWPAEALKSQAIAARTYALYQGFGFQIAHVVDTTLSQAYGGIGSEKPTTIAAVDATNGEVAMYNGKLIETVFSSSAGGVTADSKEIWGSDVAYLKSVTSPDEVSEKGLYKWYRIVTPDGSVGYMREDLLDTTDQFSASGQPLLRVKSDGSKVRPIPLIQDDVPIVDSVNSGSLVVQLDKVTQSNEMSWVRGTYSADTLLGFTQGKLQKAISGKISTLEVSQRGPSGRPTEIMVNGQKLQVKNPDGFRSAFGGLPSTLFTIDETARVTMSGADDSVRNLPADGGSVYIQGGDGSARELKEPNYFILSGDGQVRAATKEPGFRFEGGGNGHGVGLSQYGARGLAELGYDYKYIMQYYYKDVQIVKE
;
A
#
# COMPACT_ATOMS: atom_id res chain seq x y z
N MET A 1 39.33 43.57 9.36
CA MET A 1 40.48 43.47 10.28
C MET A 1 40.44 42.10 10.94
N ASN A 2 41.61 41.46 10.95
CA ASN A 2 42.00 40.22 11.64
C ASN A 2 41.55 38.87 11.02
N GLY A 3 42.50 38.28 10.27
CA GLY A 3 42.67 36.82 10.19
C GLY A 3 43.16 36.26 11.54
N VAL A 4 43.67 35.04 11.69
CA VAL A 4 44.39 34.09 10.84
C VAL A 4 44.38 32.77 11.63
N ASN A 5 44.29 31.59 11.00
CA ASN A 5 45.32 30.53 11.14
C ASN A 5 44.96 29.21 10.44
N VAL A 6 45.90 28.82 9.58
CA VAL A 6 46.08 27.52 8.92
C VAL A 6 46.94 26.66 9.84
N HIS A 7 46.64 25.37 9.99
CA HIS A 7 47.65 24.35 10.28
C HIS A 7 47.32 23.02 9.59
N THR A 8 48.34 22.52 8.90
CA THR A 8 48.49 21.32 8.09
C THR A 8 48.84 20.09 8.93
N ASN A 9 48.39 18.89 8.55
CA ASN A 9 49.30 17.75 8.33
C ASN A 9 48.61 16.52 7.73
N GLU A 10 49.17 16.08 6.59
CA GLU A 10 49.19 14.69 6.08
C GLU A 10 50.02 13.82 7.06
N THR A 11 49.93 12.49 7.21
CA THR A 11 50.17 11.41 6.25
C THR A 11 50.15 10.05 7.01
N LYS A 12 49.81 8.98 6.28
CA LYS A 12 50.32 7.57 6.34
C LYS A 12 49.90 6.59 7.46
N GLU A 13 49.11 5.59 7.02
CA GLU A 13 49.23 4.11 7.18
C GLU A 13 50.45 3.54 7.96
N PRO A 14 50.37 2.32 8.59
CA PRO A 14 50.04 1.06 7.88
C PRO A 14 49.43 -0.10 8.70
N ALA A 15 48.94 -1.15 8.02
CA ALA A 15 49.41 -2.55 8.19
C ALA A 15 48.42 -3.59 7.58
N ARG A 16 48.87 -4.22 6.50
CA ARG A 16 48.38 -5.54 6.01
C ARG A 16 48.95 -6.66 6.88
N MET A 17 48.13 -7.65 7.22
CA MET A 17 48.58 -9.05 7.34
C MET A 17 47.42 -10.04 7.08
N GLN A 18 47.77 -11.20 6.52
CA GLN A 18 46.96 -12.09 5.67
C GLN A 18 46.15 -13.19 6.43
N PHE A 19 44.99 -13.51 5.85
CA PHE A 19 44.23 -14.78 5.71
C PHE A 19 44.59 -16.05 6.53
N PRO A 20 43.58 -16.85 6.97
CA PRO A 20 42.94 -17.81 6.06
C PRO A 20 41.40 -17.86 6.11
N MET A 21 40.80 -18.08 4.93
CA MET A 21 39.41 -18.52 4.77
C MET A 21 39.25 -19.98 5.21
N PRO A 22 38.08 -20.34 5.78
CA PRO A 22 37.46 -21.63 5.54
C PRO A 22 36.34 -21.48 4.51
N LYS A 23 36.45 -22.25 3.43
CA LYS A 23 35.34 -22.57 2.53
C LYS A 23 34.28 -23.34 3.32
N THR A 24 33.01 -22.93 3.25
CA THR A 24 31.89 -23.82 2.92
C THR A 24 30.60 -23.02 2.76
N MET A 25 30.03 -23.12 1.56
CA MET A 25 28.66 -22.77 1.22
C MET A 25 27.67 -23.43 2.19
N ARG A 26 26.61 -22.70 2.57
CA ARG A 26 25.22 -23.20 2.63
C ARG A 26 24.22 -22.05 2.78
N THR A 27 23.64 -21.67 1.63
CA THR A 27 22.22 -21.33 1.40
C THR A 27 21.49 -20.42 2.41
N VAL A 28 21.29 -19.16 2.02
CA VAL A 28 20.03 -18.44 2.26
C VAL A 28 19.45 -18.07 0.90
N THR A 29 18.73 -19.01 0.32
CA THR A 29 17.95 -18.81 -0.90
C THR A 29 16.69 -18.03 -0.52
N ALA A 30 16.58 -16.79 -0.98
CA ALA A 30 15.32 -16.06 -0.96
C ALA A 30 14.40 -16.68 -2.03
N ILE A 31 13.61 -17.65 -1.61
CA ILE A 31 12.52 -18.23 -2.40
C ILE A 31 11.44 -17.17 -2.55
N LEU A 32 11.36 -16.59 -3.75
CA LEU A 32 10.12 -16.05 -4.29
C LEU A 32 9.93 -16.60 -5.71
N ALA A 33 9.80 -17.92 -5.78
CA ALA A 33 9.23 -18.70 -6.87
C ALA A 33 8.94 -20.08 -6.28
N GLY A 34 7.68 -20.53 -6.36
CA GLY A 34 7.30 -21.91 -6.05
C GLY A 34 6.52 -22.10 -4.75
N VAL A 35 5.21 -21.86 -4.81
CA VAL A 35 4.25 -22.93 -4.47
C VAL A 35 3.47 -23.22 -5.75
N ILE A 36 4.15 -23.80 -6.74
CA ILE A 36 3.47 -24.80 -7.56
C ILE A 36 3.56 -26.05 -6.69
N GLY A 37 2.46 -26.33 -5.97
CA GLY A 37 2.28 -27.66 -5.42
C GLY A 37 2.32 -28.64 -6.60
N LEU A 38 3.41 -29.37 -6.75
CA LEU A 38 3.47 -30.62 -7.49
C LEU A 38 2.53 -31.61 -6.79
N SER A 39 1.23 -31.47 -7.01
CA SER A 39 0.34 -32.62 -7.00
C SER A 39 0.65 -33.37 -8.30
N VAL A 40 1.50 -34.38 -8.26
CA VAL A 40 1.47 -35.43 -9.28
C VAL A 40 0.13 -36.14 -9.10
N TRP A 41 -0.89 -35.64 -9.77
CA TRP A 41 -2.12 -36.38 -10.01
C TRP A 41 -2.06 -36.80 -11.47
N THR A 42 -1.46 -37.96 -11.72
CA THR A 42 -1.72 -38.72 -12.95
C THR A 42 -3.10 -39.35 -12.81
N ALA A 43 -4.13 -38.53 -12.99
CA ALA A 43 -5.47 -38.93 -13.33
C ALA A 43 -6.11 -37.72 -14.01
N LEU A 44 -6.63 -37.91 -15.22
CA LEU A 44 -7.63 -36.99 -15.77
C LEU A 44 -8.71 -36.84 -14.68
N PRO A 45 -9.00 -35.63 -14.16
CA PRO A 45 -10.10 -35.48 -13.24
C PRO A 45 -11.37 -35.86 -14.00
N SER A 46 -12.05 -36.89 -13.49
CA SER A 46 -13.42 -37.22 -13.87
C SER A 46 -14.27 -35.96 -13.78
N ASN A 47 -15.16 -35.75 -14.75
CA ASN A 47 -16.30 -34.82 -14.61
C ASN A 47 -16.98 -35.12 -13.26
N GLY A 48 -16.77 -34.26 -12.24
CA GLY A 48 -17.29 -34.49 -10.88
C GLY A 48 -16.42 -34.03 -9.71
N ALA A 49 -15.30 -33.33 -9.89
CA ALA A 49 -14.66 -32.64 -8.77
C ALA A 49 -15.60 -31.54 -8.25
N ALA A 50 -15.90 -31.55 -6.94
CA ALA A 50 -16.75 -30.54 -6.31
C ALA A 50 -16.13 -29.15 -6.49
N VAL A 51 -16.94 -28.19 -6.91
CA VAL A 51 -16.53 -26.79 -7.02
C VAL A 51 -16.22 -26.28 -5.61
N PRO A 52 -15.05 -25.66 -5.37
CA PRO A 52 -14.74 -25.14 -4.04
C PRO A 52 -15.71 -24.02 -3.63
N HIS A 53 -16.22 -24.11 -2.40
CA HIS A 53 -17.18 -23.17 -1.79
C HIS A 53 -16.68 -22.72 -0.41
N LEU A 54 -17.05 -21.51 0.01
CA LEU A 54 -16.84 -20.97 1.35
C LEU A 54 -18.12 -20.33 1.91
N ASP A 55 -18.57 -20.76 3.08
CA ASP A 55 -19.66 -20.07 3.80
C ASP A 55 -19.21 -18.67 4.26
N THR A 56 -17.98 -18.59 4.77
CA THR A 56 -17.40 -17.37 5.33
C THR A 56 -15.99 -17.17 4.80
N ILE A 57 -15.62 -15.91 4.61
CA ILE A 57 -14.26 -15.51 4.30
C ILE A 57 -13.65 -14.73 5.47
N ARG A 58 -12.32 -14.82 5.56
CA ARG A 58 -11.50 -14.12 6.56
C ARG A 58 -10.58 -13.14 5.84
N VAL A 59 -10.71 -11.85 6.14
CA VAL A 59 -9.93 -10.78 5.55
C VAL A 59 -8.96 -10.23 6.60
N GLY A 60 -7.66 -10.34 6.34
CA GLY A 60 -6.62 -9.75 7.18
C GLY A 60 -6.58 -8.25 7.00
N ILE A 61 -6.97 -7.49 8.03
CA ILE A 61 -6.86 -6.04 8.06
C ILE A 61 -5.47 -5.67 8.59
N PHE A 62 -4.81 -4.68 7.99
CA PHE A 62 -3.46 -4.21 8.41
C PHE A 62 -2.32 -5.21 8.16
N LEU A 63 -2.58 -6.26 7.38
CA LEU A 63 -1.61 -7.32 7.09
C LEU A 63 -0.89 -6.99 5.78
N ASP A 64 0.37 -6.54 5.87
CA ASP A 64 1.22 -6.18 4.70
C ASP A 64 2.31 -7.24 4.44
N THR A 65 2.64 -7.52 3.17
CA THR A 65 3.47 -8.66 2.79
C THR A 65 4.82 -8.27 2.16
N SER A 66 5.89 -8.58 2.91
CA SER A 66 7.06 -9.34 2.45
C SER A 66 7.54 -10.23 3.62
N LYS A 67 6.60 -11.08 4.06
CA LYS A 67 6.52 -11.99 5.25
C LYS A 67 5.75 -11.52 6.51
N TYR A 68 4.87 -10.53 6.37
CA TYR A 68 3.82 -10.09 7.32
C TYR A 68 4.28 -9.15 8.45
N LYS A 69 4.18 -7.84 8.20
CA LYS A 69 4.23 -6.81 9.24
C LYS A 69 2.79 -6.35 9.52
N LEU A 70 2.29 -6.66 10.71
CA LEU A 70 1.06 -6.05 11.22
C LEU A 70 1.40 -4.60 11.61
N ASN A 71 0.71 -3.64 10.99
CA ASN A 71 1.11 -2.23 11.05
C ASN A 71 0.34 -1.39 12.07
N THR A 72 -0.53 -2.00 12.88
CA THR A 72 -1.27 -1.29 13.92
C THR A 72 -0.91 -1.75 15.33
N ALA A 73 -0.67 -0.79 16.23
CA ALA A 73 -0.41 -1.05 17.64
C ALA A 73 -1.71 -1.24 18.45
N ALA A 74 -2.83 -0.73 17.92
CA ALA A 74 -4.15 -0.84 18.54
C ALA A 74 -5.27 -0.80 17.49
N ALA A 75 -6.46 -1.30 17.85
CA ALA A 75 -7.65 -1.27 17.00
C ALA A 75 -8.87 -0.82 17.79
N SER A 76 -9.55 0.22 17.31
CA SER A 76 -10.74 0.83 17.92
C SER A 76 -12.01 0.43 17.17
N PHE A 77 -12.92 -0.22 17.87
CA PHE A 77 -14.20 -0.72 17.36
C PHE A 77 -15.38 0.03 17.97
N SER A 78 -16.40 0.28 17.17
CA SER A 78 -17.72 0.78 17.60
C SER A 78 -18.80 0.25 16.66
N SER A 79 -20.05 0.25 17.09
CA SER A 79 -21.20 0.00 16.22
C SER A 79 -22.37 0.88 16.66
N ALA A 80 -23.33 1.14 15.77
CA ALA A 80 -24.56 1.82 16.15
C ALA A 80 -25.36 0.99 17.17
N ALA A 81 -25.27 -0.35 17.12
CA ALA A 81 -25.77 -1.27 18.15
C ALA A 81 -24.67 -1.60 19.18
N ALA A 82 -25.02 -2.35 20.22
CA ALA A 82 -24.06 -2.88 21.16
C ALA A 82 -23.06 -3.83 20.48
N LEU A 83 -21.80 -3.77 20.90
CA LEU A 83 -20.77 -4.75 20.53
C LEU A 83 -20.79 -5.89 21.53
N GLN A 84 -20.89 -7.12 21.05
CA GLN A 84 -20.75 -8.34 21.83
C GLN A 84 -19.33 -8.86 21.69
N VAL A 85 -18.60 -8.89 22.81
CA VAL A 85 -17.22 -9.35 22.86
C VAL A 85 -17.16 -10.68 23.59
N GLY A 86 -16.52 -11.67 22.97
CA GLY A 86 -16.35 -13.01 23.53
C GLY A 86 -14.99 -13.62 23.23
N LEU A 87 -14.72 -14.78 23.83
CA LEU A 87 -13.55 -15.60 23.49
C LEU A 87 -13.95 -16.67 22.46
N ARG A 88 -13.28 -16.69 21.30
CA ARG A 88 -13.48 -17.73 20.28
C ARG A 88 -12.69 -18.99 20.63
N LEU A 89 -13.41 -20.09 20.82
CA LEU A 89 -12.91 -21.46 20.95
C LEU A 89 -13.38 -22.31 19.76
N PRO A 90 -12.82 -23.50 19.54
CA PRO A 90 -13.32 -24.44 18.52
C PRO A 90 -14.81 -24.79 18.70
N SER A 91 -15.31 -24.80 19.94
CA SER A 91 -16.71 -25.12 20.25
C SER A 91 -17.69 -23.95 20.07
N GLY A 92 -17.21 -22.72 19.83
CA GLY A 92 -18.06 -21.54 19.72
C GLY A 92 -17.43 -20.27 20.30
N VAL A 93 -18.24 -19.24 20.47
CA VAL A 93 -17.82 -17.99 21.15
C VAL A 93 -18.40 -18.01 22.56
N ILE A 94 -17.54 -17.87 23.57
CA ILE A 94 -17.96 -17.68 24.95
C ILE A 94 -18.13 -16.18 25.20
N PRO A 95 -19.33 -15.67 25.51
CA PRO A 95 -19.53 -14.26 25.80
C PRO A 95 -18.68 -13.80 26.99
N MET A 96 -18.07 -12.62 26.88
CA MET A 96 -17.30 -12.01 27.96
C MET A 96 -17.95 -10.73 28.47
N PHE A 97 -18.31 -9.82 27.57
CA PHE A 97 -19.02 -8.58 27.90
C PHE A 97 -19.70 -7.99 26.67
N GLU A 98 -20.61 -7.05 26.90
CA GLU A 98 -21.30 -6.28 25.87
C GLU A 98 -21.11 -4.78 26.16
N THR A 99 -21.01 -3.98 25.11
CA THR A 99 -20.90 -2.51 25.21
C THR A 99 -22.27 -1.85 25.15
N ALA A 100 -22.37 -0.59 25.53
CA ALA A 100 -23.53 0.21 25.16
C ALA A 100 -23.56 0.48 23.63
N SER A 101 -24.73 0.83 23.11
CA SER A 101 -24.91 1.29 21.72
C SER A 101 -24.01 2.49 21.43
N GLY A 102 -23.22 2.45 20.35
CA GLY A 102 -22.32 3.55 19.98
C GLY A 102 -21.06 3.66 20.83
N GLU A 103 -20.91 2.85 21.89
CA GLU A 103 -19.72 2.84 22.72
C GLU A 103 -18.52 2.34 21.91
N MET A 104 -17.42 3.07 22.00
CA MET A 104 -16.15 2.66 21.43
C MET A 104 -15.35 1.86 22.46
N ILE A 105 -14.76 0.76 22.00
CA ILE A 105 -13.75 0.00 22.73
C ILE A 105 -12.48 -0.09 21.90
N ARG A 106 -11.35 -0.30 22.55
CA ARG A 106 -10.04 -0.38 21.89
C ARG A 106 -9.29 -1.61 22.34
N PHE A 107 -8.52 -2.22 21.45
CA PHE A 107 -7.67 -3.37 21.76
C PHE A 107 -6.21 -3.07 21.45
N THR A 108 -5.31 -3.59 22.27
CA THR A 108 -3.85 -3.63 22.05
C THR A 108 -3.34 -5.03 22.39
N MET A 109 -2.13 -5.39 21.95
CA MET A 109 -1.42 -6.52 22.54
C MET A 109 -0.98 -6.19 23.97
N ASP A 110 -1.02 -7.21 24.84
CA ASP A 110 -0.26 -7.24 26.09
C ASP A 110 1.15 -7.76 25.79
N ASP A 111 2.05 -6.83 25.49
CA ASP A 111 3.40 -7.09 25.01
C ASP A 111 4.39 -6.06 25.57
N TYR A 112 5.61 -6.04 25.03
CA TYR A 112 6.62 -5.09 25.47
C TYR A 112 6.40 -3.72 24.83
N LYS A 113 6.39 -2.66 25.65
CA LYS A 113 6.27 -1.26 25.18
C LYS A 113 7.13 -0.30 26.00
N PRO A 114 7.90 0.61 25.36
CA PRO A 114 8.54 1.70 26.07
C PRO A 114 7.50 2.61 26.73
N MET A 115 7.66 2.88 28.02
CA MET A 115 6.99 4.00 28.67
C MET A 115 7.90 5.23 28.62
N LEU A 116 7.54 6.20 27.78
CA LEU A 116 8.34 7.39 27.51
C LEU A 116 8.08 8.52 28.51
N LEU A 117 6.91 8.52 29.14
CA LEU A 117 6.50 9.51 30.13
C LEU A 117 5.47 8.92 31.06
N GLU A 118 5.59 9.28 32.33
CA GLU A 118 4.57 9.09 33.35
C GLU A 118 4.37 10.44 34.07
N THR A 119 3.13 10.92 34.17
CA THR A 119 2.85 12.25 34.75
C THR A 119 1.41 12.40 35.22
N THR A 120 1.18 13.19 36.27
CA THR A 120 -0.18 13.62 36.67
C THR A 120 -0.73 14.74 35.78
N ASN A 121 0.11 15.36 34.94
CA ASN A 121 -0.27 16.49 34.09
C ASN A 121 -0.66 16.04 32.68
N TYR A 122 -1.96 16.07 32.38
CA TYR A 122 -2.52 15.72 31.07
C TYR A 122 -1.92 16.52 29.91
N GLN A 123 -1.65 17.82 30.09
CA GLN A 123 -1.10 18.65 29.00
C GLN A 123 0.32 18.25 28.63
N THR A 124 1.12 17.84 29.62
CA THR A 124 2.46 17.26 29.39
C THR A 124 2.36 15.96 28.59
N ALA A 125 1.44 15.07 28.97
CA ALA A 125 1.19 13.81 28.25
C ALA A 125 0.71 14.07 26.81
N LEU A 126 -0.24 15.01 26.64
CA LEU A 126 -0.78 15.42 25.35
C LEU A 126 0.29 16.02 24.42
N ALA A 127 1.21 16.83 24.96
CA ALA A 127 2.30 17.41 24.18
C ALA A 127 3.23 16.33 23.63
N LEU A 128 3.61 15.35 24.46
CA LEU A 128 4.48 14.26 24.03
C LEU A 128 3.81 13.34 22.99
N ILE A 129 2.55 12.92 23.22
CA ILE A 129 1.87 12.04 22.25
C ILE A 129 1.65 12.75 20.90
N LYS A 130 1.39 14.07 20.89
CA LYS A 130 1.33 14.86 19.66
C LYS A 130 2.68 14.89 18.93
N ARG A 131 3.78 15.05 19.67
CA ARG A 131 5.15 14.99 19.10
C ARG A 131 5.44 13.62 18.48
N LEU A 132 5.13 12.53 19.18
CA LEU A 132 5.31 11.17 18.67
C LEU A 132 4.50 10.93 17.40
N LYS A 133 3.21 11.30 17.37
CA LYS A 133 2.36 11.17 16.18
C LYS A 133 2.88 11.98 15.00
N ALA A 134 3.37 13.20 15.24
CA ALA A 134 3.97 14.04 14.18
C ALA A 134 5.25 13.44 13.58
N MET A 135 5.94 12.58 14.33
CA MET A 135 7.12 11.82 13.87
C MET A 135 6.75 10.46 13.26
N GLY A 136 5.46 10.14 13.13
CA GLY A 136 4.97 8.85 12.60
C GLY A 136 4.94 7.71 13.63
N GLY A 137 5.05 8.01 14.93
CA GLY A 137 4.96 7.01 16.00
C GLY A 137 3.53 6.59 16.32
N SER A 138 3.37 5.42 16.93
CA SER A 138 2.06 4.84 17.30
C SER A 138 1.76 4.99 18.79
N GLY A 139 2.12 6.13 19.37
CA GLY A 139 2.00 6.39 20.81
C GLY A 139 0.56 6.26 21.32
N MET A 140 0.42 5.70 22.52
CA MET A 140 -0.83 5.57 23.27
C MET A 140 -0.73 6.31 24.60
N MET A 141 -1.81 6.98 24.99
CA MET A 141 -1.92 7.67 26.28
C MET A 141 -2.88 6.89 27.16
N THR A 142 -2.34 6.04 28.03
CA THR A 142 -3.13 5.31 29.02
C THR A 142 -3.17 6.08 30.34
N ALA A 143 -4.11 5.75 31.22
CA ALA A 143 -4.12 6.22 32.58
C ALA A 143 -4.23 5.07 33.58
N SER A 144 -3.54 5.24 34.70
CA SER A 144 -3.61 4.40 35.88
C SER A 144 -3.80 5.29 37.11
N SER A 145 -3.86 4.68 38.29
CA SER A 145 -3.80 5.40 39.57
C SER A 145 -2.57 4.96 40.34
N ASP A 146 -2.04 5.82 41.18
CA ASP A 146 -0.97 5.51 42.12
C ASP A 146 -1.17 6.36 43.40
N PRO A 147 -0.23 6.35 44.38
CA PRO A 147 -0.37 7.18 45.60
C PRO A 147 -0.44 8.70 45.35
N ARG A 148 -0.05 9.18 44.16
CA ARG A 148 -0.15 10.59 43.73
C ARG A 148 -1.53 10.91 43.13
N GLY A 149 -2.36 9.90 42.86
CA GLY A 149 -3.67 10.02 42.22
C GLY A 149 -3.68 9.48 40.79
N LYS A 150 -4.43 10.10 39.89
CA LYS A 150 -4.48 9.70 38.47
C LYS A 150 -3.17 10.08 37.77
N VAL A 151 -2.60 9.12 37.05
CA VAL A 151 -1.35 9.30 36.32
C VAL A 151 -1.55 8.88 34.86
N TYR A 152 -1.06 9.70 33.94
CA TYR A 152 -1.04 9.45 32.50
C TYR A 152 0.30 8.86 32.09
N GLN A 153 0.25 7.79 31.31
CA GLN A 153 1.40 7.05 30.81
C GLN A 153 1.42 7.11 29.27
N ILE A 154 2.56 7.49 28.70
CA ILE A 154 2.77 7.49 27.25
C ILE A 154 3.55 6.23 26.87
N LEU A 155 2.84 5.30 26.26
CA LEU A 155 3.36 4.02 25.76
C LEU A 155 3.61 4.11 24.27
N GLU A 156 4.65 3.46 23.76
CA GLU A 156 4.95 3.46 22.33
C GLU A 156 4.99 2.04 21.74
N GLY A 157 4.39 1.88 20.57
CA GLY A 157 4.55 0.68 19.77
C GLY A 157 3.98 -0.60 20.38
N SER A 158 4.53 -1.71 19.91
CA SER A 158 4.17 -3.08 20.23
C SER A 158 5.38 -3.91 19.84
N TYR A 159 6.02 -4.60 20.80
CA TYR A 159 7.28 -5.30 20.58
C TYR A 159 7.23 -6.70 21.17
N GLY A 160 7.83 -7.65 20.46
CA GLY A 160 7.79 -9.06 20.87
C GLY A 160 8.79 -9.38 21.98
N THR A 161 9.81 -8.54 22.15
CA THR A 161 10.82 -8.71 23.20
C THR A 161 11.17 -7.41 23.91
N ALA A 162 11.67 -7.54 25.13
CA ALA A 162 12.19 -6.42 25.91
C ALA A 162 13.34 -5.68 25.19
N ALA A 163 14.21 -6.40 24.48
CA ALA A 163 15.34 -5.82 23.76
C ALA A 163 14.89 -4.96 22.56
N GLU A 164 13.86 -5.42 21.82
CA GLU A 164 13.27 -4.66 20.72
C GLU A 164 12.64 -3.37 21.22
N ALA A 165 11.87 -3.45 22.30
CA ALA A 165 11.24 -2.28 22.91
C ALA A 165 12.31 -1.30 23.43
N LYS A 166 13.35 -1.78 24.11
CA LYS A 166 14.48 -0.92 24.54
C LYS A 166 15.12 -0.20 23.35
N SER A 167 15.39 -0.93 22.26
CA SER A 167 15.93 -0.36 21.03
C SER A 167 15.00 0.69 20.41
N ALA A 168 13.68 0.52 20.54
CA ALA A 168 12.71 1.52 20.14
C ALA A 168 12.75 2.76 21.04
N ALA A 169 12.79 2.58 22.36
CA ALA A 169 12.96 3.67 23.32
C ALA A 169 14.19 4.51 22.95
N ASP A 170 15.35 3.89 22.75
CA ASP A 170 16.59 4.56 22.37
C ASP A 170 16.46 5.35 21.07
N ARG A 171 15.64 4.90 20.12
CA ARG A 171 15.36 5.65 18.88
C ARG A 171 14.53 6.89 19.15
N TRP A 172 13.47 6.79 19.95
CA TRP A 172 12.61 7.93 20.29
C TRP A 172 13.35 8.99 21.10
N LEU A 173 14.25 8.56 21.98
CA LEU A 173 15.08 9.44 22.80
C LEU A 173 16.15 10.22 22.03
N LYS A 174 16.37 9.94 20.74
CA LYS A 174 17.24 10.77 19.89
C LYS A 174 16.59 12.13 19.57
N ASP A 175 15.27 12.23 19.67
CA ASP A 175 14.58 13.50 19.52
C ASP A 175 14.69 14.30 20.83
N ALA A 176 15.23 15.52 20.74
CA ALA A 176 15.46 16.37 21.91
C ALA A 176 14.17 16.71 22.67
N THR A 177 13.04 16.81 21.97
CA THR A 177 11.75 17.08 22.62
C THR A 177 11.30 15.87 23.41
N VAL A 178 11.28 14.68 22.81
CA VAL A 178 10.97 13.43 23.51
C VAL A 178 11.91 13.20 24.70
N ALA A 179 13.22 13.40 24.50
CA ALA A 179 14.24 13.29 25.55
C ALA A 179 14.00 14.25 26.72
N SER A 180 13.50 15.47 26.47
CA SER A 180 13.21 16.43 27.53
C SER A 180 12.06 16.01 28.47
N TYR A 181 11.17 15.12 28.00
CA TYR A 181 10.14 14.49 28.82
C TYR A 181 10.64 13.21 29.48
N ALA A 182 11.55 12.50 28.82
CA ALA A 182 12.19 11.29 29.31
C ALA A 182 13.23 11.61 30.39
N GLY A 183 12.84 11.44 31.64
CA GLY A 183 13.63 11.84 32.82
C GLY A 183 12.77 12.36 33.97
N LYS A 184 11.48 12.62 33.72
CA LYS A 184 10.46 12.83 34.77
C LYS A 184 9.79 11.55 35.24
N SER A 185 10.04 10.44 34.56
CA SER A 185 9.66 9.10 35.00
C SER A 185 10.75 8.57 35.91
N SER A 186 10.43 8.19 37.14
CA SER A 186 11.37 7.58 38.10
C SER A 186 11.94 6.24 37.61
N ASN A 187 11.36 5.66 36.55
CA ASN A 187 11.86 4.51 35.82
C ASN A 187 11.82 4.84 34.32
N ALA A 188 12.93 4.77 33.59
CA ALA A 188 12.85 4.49 32.16
C ALA A 188 12.32 3.05 32.02
N SER A 189 11.00 2.89 32.19
CA SER A 189 10.39 1.60 32.40
C SER A 189 9.90 1.06 31.08
N LEU A 190 10.35 -0.14 30.81
CA LEU A 190 9.72 -0.98 29.81
C LEU A 190 8.53 -1.64 30.50
N ILE A 191 7.32 -1.52 29.95
CA ILE A 191 6.22 -2.39 30.38
C ILE A 191 6.28 -3.70 29.61
N GLY A 192 5.75 -4.77 30.21
CA GLY A 192 5.70 -6.11 29.63
C GLY A 192 4.49 -6.93 30.08
N PRO A 193 4.39 -8.17 29.57
CA PRO A 193 3.21 -9.02 29.71
C PRO A 193 3.19 -9.85 31.00
N LEU A 194 4.08 -9.57 31.97
CA LEU A 194 4.17 -10.36 33.20
C LEU A 194 3.33 -9.72 34.30
N HIS A 195 2.39 -10.51 34.83
CA HIS A 195 1.43 -10.07 35.85
C HIS A 195 1.25 -11.09 36.98
N LEU A 196 0.76 -10.61 38.11
CA LEU A 196 0.35 -11.43 39.26
C LEU A 196 -1.17 -11.36 39.43
N GLU A 197 -1.82 -12.50 39.59
CA GLU A 197 -3.23 -12.56 39.95
C GLU A 197 -3.44 -12.44 41.45
N THR A 198 -4.44 -11.65 41.85
CA THR A 198 -4.87 -11.53 43.24
C THR A 198 -5.69 -12.72 43.74
N GLY A 199 -6.25 -13.51 42.83
CA GLY A 199 -7.19 -14.59 43.15
C GLY A 199 -8.60 -14.13 43.54
N MET A 200 -8.85 -12.82 43.59
CA MET A 200 -10.15 -12.23 43.85
C MET A 200 -10.99 -12.13 42.57
N THR A 201 -12.31 -12.28 42.70
CA THR A 201 -13.26 -12.09 41.60
C THR A 201 -14.32 -11.06 41.98
N TYR A 202 -14.83 -10.36 40.98
CA TYR A 202 -15.78 -9.25 41.15
C TYR A 202 -16.97 -9.44 40.21
N ALA A 203 -18.14 -8.98 40.65
CA ALA A 203 -19.37 -9.08 39.89
C ALA A 203 -19.44 -8.12 38.68
N SER A 204 -18.70 -7.00 38.72
CA SER A 204 -18.76 -5.98 37.68
C SER A 204 -17.39 -5.38 37.35
N LYS A 205 -17.26 -4.83 36.13
CA LYS A 205 -16.11 -4.03 35.69
C LYS A 205 -15.82 -2.89 36.65
N SER A 206 -16.86 -2.20 37.10
CA SER A 206 -16.73 -1.04 38.00
C SER A 206 -16.10 -1.43 39.33
N ASP A 207 -16.50 -2.58 39.90
CA ASP A 207 -15.98 -3.04 41.19
C ASP A 207 -14.52 -3.50 41.08
N ALA A 208 -14.16 -4.20 40.00
CA ALA A 208 -12.77 -4.55 39.74
C ALA A 208 -11.89 -3.32 39.51
N VAL A 209 -12.38 -2.30 38.80
CA VAL A 209 -11.65 -1.01 38.61
C VAL A 209 -11.45 -0.30 39.93
N LYS A 210 -12.46 -0.24 40.81
CA LYS A 210 -12.34 0.33 42.15
C LYS A 210 -11.31 -0.43 42.99
N ALA A 211 -11.34 -1.76 42.96
CA ALA A 211 -10.40 -2.59 43.71
C ALA A 211 -8.96 -2.46 43.21
N ALA A 212 -8.75 -2.41 41.89
CA ALA A 212 -7.46 -2.12 41.29
C ALA A 212 -6.94 -0.74 41.73
N GLY A 213 -7.79 0.29 41.65
CA GLY A 213 -7.45 1.65 42.09
C GLY A 213 -7.06 1.73 43.57
N ALA A 214 -7.74 0.98 44.45
CA ALA A 214 -7.39 0.92 45.87
C ALA A 214 -6.00 0.29 46.10
N LEU A 215 -5.68 -0.78 45.38
CA LEU A 215 -4.34 -1.39 45.43
C LEU A 215 -3.27 -0.43 44.90
N SER A 216 -3.54 0.28 43.81
CA SER A 216 -2.56 1.21 43.26
C SER A 216 -2.37 2.46 44.12
N ALA A 217 -3.42 2.95 44.78
CA ALA A 217 -3.31 3.99 45.81
C ALA A 217 -2.44 3.57 47.00
N SER A 218 -2.35 2.26 47.28
CA SER A 218 -1.45 1.69 48.30
C SER A 218 -0.02 1.41 47.80
N GLY A 219 0.29 1.74 46.55
CA GLY A 219 1.62 1.60 45.94
C GLY A 219 1.83 0.32 45.13
N ALA A 220 0.79 -0.50 44.94
CA ALA A 220 0.83 -1.69 44.09
C ALA A 220 0.13 -1.43 42.75
N GLU A 221 0.91 -1.19 41.69
CA GLU A 221 0.36 -0.97 40.35
C GLU A 221 -0.54 -2.14 39.94
N ALA A 222 -1.82 -1.86 39.73
CA ALA A 222 -2.84 -2.87 39.58
C ALA A 222 -3.87 -2.46 38.53
N TYR A 223 -4.43 -3.47 37.87
CA TYR A 223 -5.30 -3.32 36.72
C TYR A 223 -6.51 -4.24 36.88
N ALA A 224 -7.69 -3.71 36.57
CA ALA A 224 -8.85 -4.56 36.36
C ALA A 224 -8.59 -5.45 35.15
N ALA A 225 -9.07 -6.68 35.18
CA ALA A 225 -8.98 -7.60 34.07
C ALA A 225 -10.26 -8.43 33.95
N LEU A 226 -10.57 -8.87 32.74
CA LEU A 226 -11.48 -9.98 32.51
C LEU A 226 -10.64 -11.25 32.43
N LYS A 227 -11.02 -12.28 33.17
CA LYS A 227 -10.37 -13.60 33.14
C LYS A 227 -11.36 -14.67 32.70
N GLN A 228 -10.89 -15.55 31.84
CA GLN A 228 -11.60 -16.68 31.29
C GLN A 228 -10.79 -17.96 31.53
N THR A 229 -11.40 -18.94 32.20
CA THR A 229 -10.79 -20.24 32.49
C THR A 229 -11.63 -21.36 31.88
N GLY A 230 -11.08 -22.02 30.86
CA GLY A 230 -11.80 -23.06 30.10
C GLY A 230 -13.11 -22.52 29.50
N SER A 231 -14.21 -23.23 29.75
CA SER A 231 -15.54 -22.89 29.23
C SER A 231 -16.45 -22.14 30.22
N ALA A 232 -15.92 -21.74 31.39
CA ALA A 232 -16.69 -20.99 32.40
C ALA A 232 -17.12 -19.61 31.89
N ALA A 233 -18.02 -18.90 32.59
CA ALA A 233 -18.25 -17.49 32.27
C ALA A 233 -17.02 -16.65 32.64
N ALA A 234 -16.77 -15.58 31.88
CA ALA A 234 -15.69 -14.66 32.20
C ALA A 234 -15.99 -13.94 33.53
N VAL A 235 -14.97 -13.80 34.37
CA VAL A 235 -15.07 -13.11 35.66
C VAL A 235 -14.16 -11.89 35.67
N TYR A 236 -14.60 -10.82 36.32
CA TYR A 236 -13.72 -9.69 36.58
C TYR A 236 -12.75 -10.04 37.71
N THR A 237 -11.49 -9.67 37.56
CA THR A 237 -10.42 -9.88 38.53
C THR A 237 -9.49 -8.66 38.55
N VAL A 238 -8.47 -8.71 39.40
CA VAL A 238 -7.41 -7.70 39.46
C VAL A 238 -6.06 -8.39 39.28
N LEU A 239 -5.28 -7.84 38.35
CA LEU A 239 -3.90 -8.20 38.08
C LEU A 239 -2.97 -7.11 38.60
N ILE A 240 -1.79 -7.49 39.08
CA ILE A 240 -0.76 -6.60 39.61
C ILE A 240 0.46 -6.64 38.70
N GLY A 241 1.02 -5.47 38.42
CA GLY A 241 2.20 -5.26 37.59
C GLY A 241 1.89 -5.02 36.12
N ALA A 242 2.96 -4.88 35.34
CA ALA A 242 3.02 -4.96 33.88
C ALA A 242 4.50 -5.08 33.52
N GLU A 243 5.14 -6.13 34.06
CA GLU A 243 6.58 -6.16 34.23
C GLU A 243 7.30 -6.73 33.00
N SER A 244 8.48 -6.19 32.70
CA SER A 244 9.28 -6.65 31.56
C SER A 244 10.04 -7.94 31.83
N ASP A 245 10.29 -8.27 33.09
CA ASP A 245 11.06 -9.44 33.48
C ASP A 245 10.68 -9.96 34.87
N GLN A 246 11.16 -11.17 35.18
CA GLN A 246 10.83 -11.89 36.41
C GLN A 246 11.39 -11.22 37.68
N THR A 247 12.47 -10.45 37.57
CA THR A 247 13.07 -9.73 38.70
C THR A 247 12.15 -8.58 39.10
N ALA A 248 11.69 -7.82 38.12
CA ALA A 248 10.71 -6.75 38.31
C ALA A 248 9.38 -7.30 38.83
N LEU A 249 8.89 -8.44 38.29
CA LEU A 249 7.70 -9.14 38.81
C LEU A 249 7.84 -9.56 40.29
N SER A 250 9.01 -10.05 40.68
CA SER A 250 9.27 -10.45 42.07
C SER A 250 9.27 -9.23 43.01
N LYS A 251 9.80 -8.10 42.55
CA LYS A 251 9.75 -6.82 43.28
C LYS A 251 8.32 -6.31 43.41
N ALA A 252 7.54 -6.35 42.33
CA ALA A 252 6.12 -5.99 42.35
C ALA A 252 5.32 -6.87 43.33
N LYS A 253 5.60 -8.17 43.36
CA LYS A 253 5.00 -9.10 44.35
C LYS A 253 5.28 -8.68 45.78
N ALA A 254 6.54 -8.39 46.10
CA ALA A 254 6.94 -7.97 47.44
C ALA A 254 6.28 -6.65 47.85
N GLY A 255 6.25 -5.66 46.95
CA GLY A 255 5.58 -4.38 47.19
C GLY A 255 4.07 -4.53 47.41
N ALA A 256 3.40 -5.37 46.62
CA ALA A 256 1.98 -5.62 46.77
C ALA A 256 1.63 -6.33 48.09
N LEU A 257 2.44 -7.31 48.53
CA LEU A 257 2.26 -7.97 49.83
C LEU A 257 2.56 -7.04 51.00
N GLN A 258 3.48 -6.08 50.83
CA GLN A 258 3.73 -5.05 51.83
C GLN A 258 2.52 -4.10 51.95
N ALA A 259 1.91 -3.74 50.83
CA ALA A 259 0.74 -2.88 50.78
C ALA A 259 -0.53 -3.57 51.32
N ASN A 260 -0.69 -4.85 51.03
CA ASN A 260 -1.78 -5.68 51.55
C ASN A 260 -1.32 -7.13 51.78
N PRO A 261 -0.98 -7.51 53.03
CA PRO A 261 -0.51 -8.85 53.38
C PRO A 261 -1.54 -9.96 53.17
N ALA A 262 -2.83 -9.64 53.01
CA ALA A 262 -3.89 -10.63 52.79
C ALA A 262 -3.99 -11.12 51.34
N LEU A 263 -3.22 -10.54 50.41
CA LEU A 263 -3.26 -10.92 48.99
C LEU A 263 -2.64 -12.32 48.75
N ALA A 264 -3.38 -13.18 48.07
CA ALA A 264 -2.91 -14.49 47.63
C ALA A 264 -2.31 -14.41 46.20
N LEU A 265 -1.13 -13.77 46.08
CA LEU A 265 -0.53 -13.48 44.77
C LEU A 265 0.12 -14.71 44.10
N ARG A 266 -0.36 -15.02 42.90
CA ARG A 266 0.16 -16.08 42.02
C ARG A 266 0.52 -15.53 40.64
N VAL A 267 1.52 -16.10 39.99
CA VAL A 267 1.79 -15.79 38.57
C VAL A 267 0.58 -16.24 37.75
N THR A 268 0.18 -15.46 36.75
CA THR A 268 -0.89 -15.83 35.82
C THR A 268 -0.63 -17.21 35.23
N ASP A 269 -1.62 -18.08 35.30
CA ASP A 269 -1.56 -19.41 34.68
C ASP A 269 -1.50 -19.26 33.15
N ALA A 270 -0.55 -19.95 32.52
CA ALA A 270 -0.38 -19.94 31.06
C ALA A 270 -1.63 -20.43 30.31
N ALA A 271 -2.49 -21.23 30.94
CA ALA A 271 -3.77 -21.68 30.37
C ALA A 271 -4.92 -20.69 30.59
N SER A 272 -4.75 -19.66 31.43
CA SER A 272 -5.78 -18.65 31.68
C SER A 272 -5.68 -17.53 30.65
N ILE A 273 -6.79 -17.24 29.98
CA ILE A 273 -6.87 -16.09 29.07
C ILE A 273 -7.41 -14.92 29.87
N TYR A 274 -6.69 -13.81 29.86
CA TYR A 274 -7.12 -12.57 30.49
C TYR A 274 -7.09 -11.42 29.49
N SER A 275 -7.82 -10.35 29.80
CA SER A 275 -7.71 -9.08 29.11
C SER A 275 -7.66 -7.96 30.14
N LEU A 276 -6.51 -7.29 30.21
CA LEU A 276 -6.32 -6.12 31.06
C LEU A 276 -7.17 -4.97 30.55
N ILE A 277 -7.74 -4.21 31.49
CA ILE A 277 -8.58 -3.06 31.19
C ILE A 277 -7.85 -1.81 31.67
N ARG A 278 -7.58 -0.89 30.75
CA ARG A 278 -6.98 0.42 31.01
C ARG A 278 -7.88 1.52 30.46
N ASP A 279 -7.79 2.70 31.08
CA ASP A 279 -8.34 3.92 30.49
C ASP A 279 -7.38 4.41 29.40
N ASP A 280 -7.91 4.67 28.20
CA ASP A 280 -7.15 5.19 27.06
C ASP A 280 -7.69 6.56 26.63
N TYR A 281 -6.82 7.56 26.66
CA TYR A 281 -7.08 8.95 26.27
C TYR A 281 -6.42 9.32 24.93
N THR A 282 -5.91 8.35 24.16
CA THR A 282 -5.22 8.56 22.87
C THR A 282 -6.08 9.30 21.85
N THR A 283 -7.40 9.13 21.93
CA THR A 283 -8.42 9.78 21.09
C THR A 283 -9.17 10.89 21.82
N ALA A 284 -8.87 11.16 23.09
CA ALA A 284 -9.55 12.19 23.88
C ALA A 284 -8.97 13.58 23.58
N GLU A 285 -9.85 14.58 23.45
CA GLU A 285 -9.48 15.98 23.20
C GLU A 285 -9.06 16.73 24.47
N SER A 286 -9.46 16.24 25.65
CA SER A 286 -9.12 16.81 26.95
C SER A 286 -9.18 15.77 28.07
N ALA A 287 -8.59 16.09 29.23
CA ALA A 287 -8.69 15.27 30.45
C ALA A 287 -10.13 15.13 31.00
N SER A 288 -11.03 16.04 30.62
CA SER A 288 -12.42 16.04 31.08
C SER A 288 -13.33 15.17 30.22
N LYS A 289 -12.88 14.75 29.02
CA LYS A 289 -13.60 13.78 28.21
C LYS A 289 -13.42 12.38 28.81
N PRO A 290 -14.46 11.52 28.75
CA PRO A 290 -14.34 10.16 29.21
C PRO A 290 -13.28 9.40 28.39
N PRO A 291 -12.46 8.55 29.02
CA PRO A 291 -11.54 7.68 28.29
C PRO A 291 -12.30 6.60 27.53
N VAL A 292 -11.63 6.02 26.54
CA VAL A 292 -12.04 4.79 25.88
C VAL A 292 -11.48 3.61 26.66
N ALA A 293 -12.27 2.56 26.86
CA ALA A 293 -11.77 1.33 27.49
C ALA A 293 -10.81 0.61 26.54
N LEU A 294 -9.56 0.41 26.99
CA LEU A 294 -8.52 -0.33 26.30
C LEU A 294 -8.37 -1.73 26.90
N TYR A 295 -8.58 -2.73 26.07
CA TYR A 295 -8.50 -4.14 26.39
C TYR A 295 -7.20 -4.73 25.83
N SER A 296 -6.30 -5.21 26.68
CA SER A 296 -5.08 -5.88 26.19
C SER A 296 -5.37 -7.33 25.82
N VAL A 297 -4.82 -7.81 24.71
CA VAL A 297 -4.92 -9.19 24.22
C VAL A 297 -3.60 -9.89 24.50
N PRO A 298 -3.59 -11.00 25.24
CA PRO A 298 -2.36 -11.70 25.58
C PRO A 298 -1.76 -12.34 24.33
N ALA A 299 -0.42 -12.40 24.27
CA ALA A 299 0.29 -12.83 23.09
C ALA A 299 0.07 -14.31 22.71
N ALA A 300 -0.36 -15.16 23.65
CA ALA A 300 -0.57 -16.58 23.43
C ALA A 300 -2.06 -16.94 23.33
N GLY A 301 -2.47 -17.44 22.17
CA GLY A 301 -3.66 -18.28 21.97
C GLY A 301 -5.04 -17.62 22.09
N ALA A 302 -5.14 -16.41 22.63
CA ALA A 302 -6.42 -15.71 22.78
C ALA A 302 -6.93 -15.16 21.45
N LYS A 303 -8.19 -15.48 21.14
CA LYS A 303 -8.93 -14.96 19.98
C LYS A 303 -10.16 -14.24 20.49
N LEU A 304 -10.05 -12.95 20.70
CA LEU A 304 -11.22 -12.15 21.06
C LEU A 304 -12.09 -11.96 19.84
N TRP A 305 -13.39 -12.20 20.00
CA TRP A 305 -14.39 -12.13 18.97
C TRP A 305 -15.28 -10.93 19.21
N VAL A 306 -15.25 -9.97 18.30
CA VAL A 306 -16.06 -8.76 18.35
C VAL A 306 -17.17 -8.89 17.32
N SER A 307 -18.40 -8.88 17.77
CA SER A 307 -19.59 -9.04 16.93
C SER A 307 -20.64 -7.97 17.28
N THR A 308 -21.64 -7.82 16.42
CA THR A 308 -22.79 -6.94 16.66
C THR A 308 -24.00 -7.49 15.91
N THR A 309 -25.16 -6.88 16.07
CA THR A 309 -26.32 -7.19 15.23
C THR A 309 -26.01 -6.83 13.77
N GLY A 310 -26.17 -7.77 12.85
CA GLY A 310 -25.65 -7.65 11.47
C GLY A 310 -26.11 -6.42 10.66
N ALA A 311 -27.18 -5.74 11.06
CA ALA A 311 -27.72 -4.57 10.36
C ALA A 311 -26.89 -3.28 10.51
N THR A 312 -26.10 -3.13 11.58
CA THR A 312 -25.39 -1.88 11.88
C THR A 312 -23.92 -1.88 11.44
N GLY A 313 -23.34 -3.06 11.20
CA GLY A 313 -21.92 -3.23 10.89
C GLY A 313 -21.00 -2.84 12.06
N ILE A 314 -19.71 -3.12 11.93
CA ILE A 314 -18.68 -2.77 12.92
C ILE A 314 -17.73 -1.77 12.29
N LYS A 315 -17.60 -0.61 12.94
CA LYS A 315 -16.70 0.47 12.53
C LYS A 315 -15.31 0.27 13.12
N LEU A 316 -14.29 0.34 12.26
CA LEU A 316 -12.87 0.29 12.64
C LEU A 316 -12.21 1.65 12.34
N THR A 317 -11.73 2.32 13.39
CA THR A 317 -11.28 3.72 13.29
C THR A 317 -9.98 3.85 12.51
N GLU A 318 -9.00 2.98 12.79
CA GLU A 318 -7.64 3.03 12.25
C GLU A 318 -7.56 2.71 10.75
N ARG A 319 -8.64 2.17 10.15
CA ARG A 319 -8.68 1.87 8.71
C ARG A 319 -9.63 2.80 7.96
N TYR A 320 -9.24 4.06 7.88
CA TYR A 320 -10.02 5.13 7.21
C TYR A 320 -11.44 5.28 7.74
N ASN A 321 -11.65 4.97 9.04
CA ASN A 321 -12.95 5.12 9.69
C ASN A 321 -14.07 4.31 8.99
N ARG A 322 -13.73 3.17 8.38
CA ARG A 322 -14.64 2.30 7.62
C ARG A 322 -15.50 1.43 8.52
N SER A 323 -16.66 1.04 8.00
CA SER A 323 -17.57 0.07 8.63
C SER A 323 -17.63 -1.21 7.81
N TYR A 324 -17.70 -2.35 8.50
CA TYR A 324 -17.59 -3.68 7.91
C TYR A 324 -18.75 -4.57 8.36
N ARG A 325 -19.13 -5.52 7.50
CA ARG A 325 -20.07 -6.59 7.84
C ARG A 325 -19.38 -7.69 8.65
N GLY A 326 -20.18 -8.58 9.22
CA GLY A 326 -19.69 -9.74 9.96
C GLY A 326 -19.11 -9.37 11.32
N SER A 327 -18.07 -10.08 11.72
CA SER A 327 -17.40 -9.98 13.01
C SER A 327 -15.90 -9.76 12.85
N PHE A 328 -15.22 -9.46 13.94
CA PHE A 328 -13.77 -9.33 13.97
C PHE A 328 -13.15 -10.31 14.97
N GLU A 329 -12.09 -10.99 14.54
CA GLU A 329 -11.11 -11.58 15.44
C GLU A 329 -10.04 -10.53 15.78
N VAL A 330 -9.75 -10.39 17.07
CA VAL A 330 -8.59 -9.66 17.58
C VAL A 330 -7.72 -10.64 18.35
N SER A 331 -6.51 -10.90 17.84
CA SER A 331 -5.63 -11.94 18.36
C SER A 331 -4.15 -11.55 18.21
N GLY A 332 -3.26 -12.36 18.78
CA GLY A 332 -1.82 -12.24 18.56
C GLY A 332 -1.35 -13.10 17.38
N LEU A 333 -0.58 -12.53 16.46
CA LEU A 333 0.17 -13.26 15.42
C LEU A 333 1.61 -12.75 15.37
N ASN A 334 2.59 -13.63 15.54
CA ASN A 334 4.02 -13.29 15.54
C ASN A 334 4.35 -12.09 16.45
N ASN A 335 3.77 -12.08 17.66
CA ASN A 335 3.90 -11.03 18.67
C ASN A 335 3.41 -9.64 18.21
N LYS A 336 2.41 -9.60 17.34
CA LYS A 336 1.74 -8.38 16.89
C LYS A 336 0.23 -8.54 16.91
N LEU A 337 -0.48 -7.42 16.95
CA LEU A 337 -1.94 -7.40 16.93
C LEU A 337 -2.46 -7.79 15.55
N ALA A 338 -3.13 -8.94 15.45
CA ALA A 338 -3.87 -9.36 14.29
C ALA A 338 -5.33 -8.89 14.39
N VAL A 339 -5.83 -8.30 13.30
CA VAL A 339 -7.22 -7.85 13.18
C VAL A 339 -7.81 -8.50 11.93
N ILE A 340 -8.71 -9.47 12.12
CA ILE A 340 -9.27 -10.25 11.01
C ILE A 340 -10.77 -10.02 10.95
N ASN A 341 -11.27 -9.56 9.81
CA ASN A 341 -12.70 -9.48 9.57
C ASN A 341 -13.21 -10.80 9.00
N GLU A 342 -14.16 -11.44 9.67
CA GLU A 342 -14.82 -12.67 9.20
C GLU A 342 -16.30 -12.38 8.92
N LEU A 343 -16.75 -12.74 7.72
CA LEU A 343 -18.09 -12.42 7.23
C LEU A 343 -18.57 -13.45 6.20
N PRO A 344 -19.89 -13.54 5.92
CA PRO A 344 -20.42 -14.37 4.84
C PRO A 344 -19.72 -14.05 3.51
N PHE A 345 -19.36 -15.09 2.76
CA PHE A 345 -18.48 -14.93 1.61
C PHE A 345 -19.06 -14.00 0.53
N GLU A 346 -20.34 -14.15 0.18
CA GLU A 346 -21.00 -13.27 -0.80
C GLU A 346 -21.05 -11.79 -0.34
N GLN A 347 -21.14 -11.55 0.96
CA GLN A 347 -21.14 -10.18 1.50
C GLN A 347 -19.78 -9.49 1.38
N TYR A 348 -18.69 -10.27 1.40
CA TYR A 348 -17.37 -9.74 1.05
C TYR A 348 -17.33 -9.31 -0.43
N VAL A 349 -17.91 -10.11 -1.33
CA VAL A 349 -17.94 -9.80 -2.76
C VAL A 349 -18.73 -8.51 -3.04
N TYR A 350 -19.80 -8.20 -2.28
CA TYR A 350 -20.49 -6.91 -2.38
C TYR A 350 -19.56 -5.70 -2.21
N ALA A 351 -18.70 -5.75 -1.19
CA ALA A 351 -17.78 -4.68 -0.87
C ALA A 351 -16.62 -4.59 -1.87
N VAL A 352 -16.15 -5.74 -2.38
CA VAL A 352 -15.09 -5.78 -3.40
C VAL A 352 -15.58 -5.20 -4.72
N VAL A 353 -16.69 -5.67 -5.26
CA VAL A 353 -17.21 -5.19 -6.55
C VAL A 353 -17.50 -3.69 -6.49
N GLY A 354 -18.07 -3.20 -5.38
CA GLY A 354 -18.33 -1.77 -5.19
C GLY A 354 -17.09 -0.92 -4.91
N ALA A 355 -15.95 -1.52 -4.57
CA ALA A 355 -14.67 -0.83 -4.42
C ALA A 355 -13.85 -0.86 -5.72
N GLU A 356 -14.00 -1.90 -6.53
CA GLU A 356 -13.25 -2.11 -7.78
C GLU A 356 -13.90 -1.42 -8.99
N MET A 357 -15.23 -1.45 -9.11
CA MET A 357 -15.94 -0.90 -10.26
C MET A 357 -16.98 0.17 -9.87
N PRO A 358 -17.09 1.26 -10.65
CA PRO A 358 -18.17 2.23 -10.46
C PRO A 358 -19.55 1.58 -10.62
N ALA A 359 -20.42 1.80 -9.64
CA ALA A 359 -21.77 1.23 -9.60
C ALA A 359 -22.71 1.67 -10.74
N SER A 360 -22.33 2.69 -11.51
CA SER A 360 -23.03 3.17 -12.70
C SER A 360 -22.66 2.42 -13.98
N TRP A 361 -21.67 1.51 -13.93
CA TRP A 361 -21.27 0.71 -15.08
C TRP A 361 -22.33 -0.36 -15.42
N PRO A 362 -22.33 -0.87 -16.67
CA PRO A 362 -23.28 -1.89 -17.10
C PRO A 362 -23.28 -3.11 -16.18
N ALA A 363 -24.47 -3.68 -15.96
CA ALA A 363 -24.65 -4.82 -15.05
C ALA A 363 -23.79 -6.02 -15.42
N GLU A 364 -23.61 -6.30 -16.72
CA GLU A 364 -22.80 -7.42 -17.21
C GLU A 364 -21.31 -7.26 -16.88
N ALA A 365 -20.79 -6.02 -16.87
CA ALA A 365 -19.43 -5.74 -16.40
C ALA A 365 -19.30 -6.02 -14.90
N LEU A 366 -20.26 -5.53 -14.09
CA LEU A 366 -20.29 -5.77 -12.64
C LEU A 366 -20.39 -7.26 -12.30
N LYS A 367 -21.20 -8.02 -13.04
CA LYS A 367 -21.32 -9.49 -12.90
C LYS A 367 -20.01 -10.20 -13.23
N SER A 368 -19.32 -9.80 -14.29
CA SER A 368 -18.01 -10.39 -14.63
C SER A 368 -16.97 -10.13 -13.52
N GLN A 369 -16.96 -8.93 -12.93
CA GLN A 369 -16.11 -8.61 -11.79
C GLN A 369 -16.47 -9.40 -10.54
N ALA A 370 -17.76 -9.67 -10.30
CA ALA A 370 -18.19 -10.51 -9.18
C ALA A 370 -17.62 -11.93 -9.28
N ILE A 371 -17.69 -12.55 -10.46
CA ILE A 371 -17.12 -13.89 -10.70
C ILE A 371 -15.60 -13.86 -10.58
N ALA A 372 -14.94 -12.86 -11.18
CA ALA A 372 -13.50 -12.69 -11.05
C ALA A 372 -13.07 -12.53 -9.58
N ALA A 373 -13.79 -11.72 -8.80
CA ALA A 373 -13.47 -11.50 -7.38
C ALA A 373 -13.68 -12.75 -6.52
N ARG A 374 -14.77 -13.48 -6.76
CA ARG A 374 -15.10 -14.74 -6.07
C ARG A 374 -14.07 -15.83 -6.38
N THR A 375 -13.78 -16.03 -7.66
CA THR A 375 -12.82 -17.04 -8.12
C THR A 375 -11.43 -16.76 -7.57
N TYR A 376 -10.99 -15.50 -7.56
CA TYR A 376 -9.70 -15.11 -7.00
C TYR A 376 -9.63 -15.43 -5.51
N ALA A 377 -10.64 -15.03 -4.73
CA ALA A 377 -10.66 -15.25 -3.29
C ALA A 377 -10.62 -16.75 -2.93
N LEU A 378 -11.35 -17.59 -3.67
CA LEU A 378 -11.30 -19.05 -3.51
C LEU A 378 -9.95 -19.63 -3.93
N TYR A 379 -9.36 -19.14 -5.03
CA TYR A 379 -8.06 -19.59 -5.52
C TYR A 379 -6.93 -19.33 -4.51
N GLN A 380 -6.95 -18.21 -3.79
CA GLN A 380 -5.93 -17.88 -2.78
C GLN A 380 -5.93 -18.85 -1.58
N GLY A 381 -7.06 -19.48 -1.26
CA GLY A 381 -7.19 -20.33 -0.07
C GLY A 381 -6.77 -19.59 1.21
N PHE A 382 -6.13 -20.28 2.17
CA PHE A 382 -5.54 -19.67 3.38
C PHE A 382 -4.10 -19.16 3.14
N GLY A 383 -3.87 -18.44 2.03
CA GLY A 383 -2.54 -17.94 1.63
C GLY A 383 -1.86 -17.00 2.64
N PHE A 384 -2.63 -16.43 3.58
CA PHE A 384 -2.17 -15.44 4.56
C PHE A 384 -2.15 -15.97 6.01
N GLN A 385 -1.96 -17.29 6.17
CA GLN A 385 -1.90 -18.04 7.45
C GLN A 385 -3.20 -18.04 8.25
N ILE A 386 -3.70 -16.86 8.63
CA ILE A 386 -4.90 -16.66 9.46
C ILE A 386 -6.07 -16.03 8.70
N ALA A 387 -5.84 -15.68 7.43
CA ALA A 387 -6.81 -15.06 6.53
C ALA A 387 -6.70 -15.65 5.12
N HIS A 388 -7.78 -15.49 4.36
CA HIS A 388 -7.86 -15.89 2.97
C HIS A 388 -7.31 -14.82 2.02
N VAL A 389 -7.57 -13.56 2.35
CA VAL A 389 -7.20 -12.36 1.58
C VAL A 389 -6.83 -11.22 2.51
N VAL A 390 -6.22 -10.16 1.99
CA VAL A 390 -5.88 -8.94 2.73
C VAL A 390 -6.58 -7.70 2.18
N ASP A 391 -6.69 -6.65 2.99
CA ASP A 391 -7.42 -5.42 2.65
C ASP A 391 -6.60 -4.37 1.88
N THR A 392 -5.63 -4.85 1.10
CA THR A 392 -4.75 -4.04 0.25
C THR A 392 -4.82 -4.54 -1.19
N THR A 393 -4.22 -3.80 -2.12
CA THR A 393 -4.12 -4.18 -3.53
C THR A 393 -3.27 -5.44 -3.77
N LEU A 394 -2.69 -6.05 -2.73
CA LEU A 394 -2.06 -7.37 -2.82
C LEU A 394 -3.10 -8.49 -3.03
N SER A 395 -4.34 -8.27 -2.58
CA SER A 395 -5.46 -9.15 -2.89
C SER A 395 -6.46 -8.40 -3.78
N GLN A 396 -7.41 -7.70 -3.18
CA GLN A 396 -8.48 -6.99 -3.88
C GLN A 396 -8.86 -5.75 -3.06
N ALA A 397 -9.40 -4.71 -3.69
CA ALA A 397 -9.88 -3.54 -2.99
C ALA A 397 -11.04 -3.94 -2.05
N TYR A 398 -10.84 -3.78 -0.74
CA TYR A 398 -11.86 -4.09 0.27
C TYR A 398 -12.27 -2.82 1.04
N GLY A 399 -13.39 -2.23 0.61
CA GLY A 399 -13.88 -0.95 1.15
C GLY A 399 -14.90 -1.05 2.29
N GLY A 400 -15.31 -2.25 2.67
CA GLY A 400 -16.40 -2.47 3.62
C GLY A 400 -17.75 -1.94 3.12
N ILE A 401 -18.68 -1.67 4.03
CA ILE A 401 -20.08 -1.29 3.74
C ILE A 401 -20.16 0.00 2.90
N GLY A 402 -19.22 0.93 3.06
CA GLY A 402 -19.24 2.21 2.34
C GLY A 402 -19.13 2.07 0.81
N SER A 403 -18.49 0.99 0.35
CA SER A 403 -18.33 0.68 -1.07
C SER A 403 -19.54 -0.02 -1.67
N GLU A 404 -20.41 -0.64 -0.85
CA GLU A 404 -21.58 -1.36 -1.35
C GLU A 404 -22.60 -0.42 -1.99
N LYS A 405 -23.22 -0.86 -3.09
CA LYS A 405 -24.29 -0.14 -3.80
C LYS A 405 -25.36 -1.14 -4.25
N PRO A 406 -26.64 -0.75 -4.35
CA PRO A 406 -27.70 -1.66 -4.76
C PRO A 406 -27.42 -2.38 -6.09
N THR A 407 -26.83 -1.68 -7.07
CA THR A 407 -26.49 -2.26 -8.38
C THR A 407 -25.35 -3.28 -8.30
N THR A 408 -24.35 -3.06 -7.44
CA THR A 408 -23.24 -4.00 -7.25
C THR A 408 -23.69 -5.22 -6.47
N ILE A 409 -24.52 -5.05 -5.44
CA ILE A 409 -25.16 -6.16 -4.70
C ILE A 409 -25.99 -7.02 -5.66
N ALA A 410 -26.84 -6.39 -6.49
CA ALA A 410 -27.66 -7.12 -7.45
C ALA A 410 -26.84 -7.92 -8.47
N ALA A 411 -25.68 -7.40 -8.90
CA ALA A 411 -24.77 -8.13 -9.80
C ALA A 411 -24.12 -9.35 -9.13
N VAL A 412 -23.72 -9.21 -7.86
CA VAL A 412 -23.18 -10.31 -7.06
C VAL A 412 -24.25 -11.38 -6.82
N ASP A 413 -25.46 -10.97 -6.41
CA ASP A 413 -26.58 -11.89 -6.18
C ASP A 413 -26.98 -12.65 -7.45
N ALA A 414 -26.98 -11.97 -8.60
CA ALA A 414 -27.29 -12.57 -9.89
C ALA A 414 -26.23 -13.60 -10.35
N THR A 415 -25.03 -13.57 -9.78
CA THR A 415 -23.92 -14.50 -10.07
C THR A 415 -23.52 -15.30 -8.84
N ASN A 416 -24.41 -15.43 -7.86
CA ASN A 416 -24.13 -16.11 -6.60
C ASN A 416 -23.66 -17.56 -6.86
N GLY A 417 -22.48 -17.87 -6.30
CA GLY A 417 -21.81 -19.16 -6.42
C GLY A 417 -21.15 -19.44 -7.77
N GLU A 418 -21.18 -18.50 -8.73
CA GLU A 418 -20.52 -18.70 -10.02
C GLU A 418 -19.02 -18.37 -9.96
N VAL A 419 -18.19 -19.29 -10.48
CA VAL A 419 -16.73 -19.23 -10.50
C VAL A 419 -16.16 -19.63 -11.87
N ALA A 420 -14.94 -19.20 -12.16
CA ALA A 420 -14.23 -19.55 -13.38
C ALA A 420 -13.22 -20.70 -13.16
N MET A 421 -13.27 -21.72 -14.02
CA MET A 421 -12.42 -22.90 -13.93
C MET A 421 -11.77 -23.25 -15.26
N TYR A 422 -10.55 -23.79 -15.21
CA TYR A 422 -9.81 -24.34 -16.35
C TYR A 422 -9.34 -25.75 -16.00
N ASN A 423 -9.64 -26.73 -16.84
CA ASN A 423 -9.33 -28.15 -16.62
C ASN A 423 -9.75 -28.67 -15.23
N GLY A 424 -10.96 -28.31 -14.78
CA GLY A 424 -11.51 -28.74 -13.51
C GLY A 424 -10.85 -28.14 -12.26
N LYS A 425 -10.08 -27.05 -12.41
CA LYS A 425 -9.48 -26.30 -11.29
C LYS A 425 -9.85 -24.82 -11.36
N LEU A 426 -10.00 -24.17 -10.20
CA LEU A 426 -10.12 -22.71 -10.12
C LEU A 426 -8.93 -22.05 -10.80
N ILE A 427 -9.19 -20.95 -11.49
CA ILE A 427 -8.14 -20.13 -12.11
C ILE A 427 -7.81 -18.92 -11.24
N GLU A 428 -6.60 -18.39 -11.40
CA GLU A 428 -6.24 -17.10 -10.82
C GLU A 428 -6.81 -15.97 -11.71
N THR A 429 -7.96 -15.44 -11.32
CA THR A 429 -8.66 -14.35 -12.04
C THR A 429 -8.05 -12.99 -11.71
N VAL A 430 -6.80 -12.79 -12.12
CA VAL A 430 -6.14 -11.47 -12.08
C VAL A 430 -6.88 -10.48 -12.98
N PHE A 431 -6.93 -9.21 -12.56
CA PHE A 431 -7.59 -8.13 -13.30
C PHE A 431 -6.89 -6.80 -13.05
N SER A 432 -7.09 -5.85 -13.96
CA SER A 432 -6.53 -4.49 -13.84
C SER A 432 -7.48 -3.44 -14.41
N SER A 433 -7.24 -2.17 -14.10
CA SER A 433 -8.13 -1.08 -14.48
C SER A 433 -8.32 -0.98 -16.00
N SER A 434 -7.22 -0.95 -16.74
CA SER A 434 -7.25 -0.87 -18.20
C SER A 434 -6.06 -1.64 -18.79
N ALA A 435 -6.29 -2.30 -19.92
CA ALA A 435 -5.25 -3.00 -20.66
C ALA A 435 -4.56 -2.09 -21.69
N GLY A 436 -5.14 -0.93 -22.00
CA GLY A 436 -4.63 -0.01 -23.00
C GLY A 436 -4.87 -0.49 -24.43
N GLY A 437 -5.99 -1.18 -24.67
CA GLY A 437 -6.36 -1.72 -25.98
C GLY A 437 -5.99 -3.19 -26.18
N VAL A 438 -5.06 -3.72 -25.37
CA VAL A 438 -4.59 -5.11 -25.47
C VAL A 438 -4.09 -5.65 -24.14
N THR A 439 -4.62 -6.80 -23.71
CA THR A 439 -4.17 -7.47 -22.47
C THR A 439 -2.77 -8.03 -22.62
N ALA A 440 -2.10 -8.22 -21.50
CA ALA A 440 -0.78 -8.80 -21.46
C ALA A 440 -0.85 -10.33 -21.39
N ASP A 441 0.12 -11.00 -22.00
CA ASP A 441 0.37 -12.43 -21.73
C ASP A 441 1.08 -12.56 -20.36
N SER A 442 0.75 -13.59 -19.57
CA SER A 442 1.37 -13.75 -18.24
C SER A 442 2.90 -13.87 -18.32
N LYS A 443 3.42 -14.46 -19.40
CA LYS A 443 4.86 -14.67 -19.60
C LYS A 443 5.62 -13.37 -19.81
N GLU A 444 5.03 -12.38 -20.48
CA GLU A 444 5.69 -11.10 -20.71
C GLU A 444 5.68 -10.19 -19.48
N ILE A 445 4.83 -10.46 -18.47
CA ILE A 445 4.77 -9.66 -17.23
C ILE A 445 5.54 -10.35 -16.09
N TRP A 446 5.34 -11.66 -15.91
CA TRP A 446 5.85 -12.42 -14.78
C TRP A 446 6.87 -13.52 -15.16
N GLY A 447 7.13 -13.73 -16.45
CA GLY A 447 8.07 -14.74 -16.95
C GLY A 447 7.52 -16.18 -16.98
N SER A 448 6.33 -16.43 -16.41
CA SER A 448 5.69 -17.74 -16.36
C SER A 448 4.49 -17.80 -17.29
N ASP A 449 4.40 -18.88 -18.09
CA ASP A 449 3.30 -19.09 -19.01
C ASP A 449 2.07 -19.68 -18.29
N VAL A 450 0.90 -19.07 -18.48
CA VAL A 450 -0.39 -19.51 -17.92
C VAL A 450 -1.39 -19.64 -19.06
N ALA A 451 -1.90 -20.85 -19.26
CA ALA A 451 -2.67 -21.20 -20.46
C ALA A 451 -3.89 -20.31 -20.71
N TYR A 452 -4.60 -19.91 -19.65
CA TYR A 452 -5.79 -19.08 -19.73
C TYR A 452 -5.51 -17.57 -19.68
N LEU A 453 -4.28 -17.12 -19.42
CA LEU A 453 -3.90 -15.70 -19.34
C LEU A 453 -3.11 -15.26 -20.59
N LYS A 454 -3.84 -15.17 -21.71
CA LYS A 454 -3.28 -14.81 -23.02
C LYS A 454 -3.65 -13.41 -23.45
N SER A 455 -2.78 -12.82 -24.27
CA SER A 455 -3.02 -11.51 -24.89
C SER A 455 -4.27 -11.54 -25.78
N VAL A 456 -5.19 -10.61 -25.56
CA VAL A 456 -6.38 -10.34 -26.38
C VAL A 456 -6.56 -8.84 -26.56
N THR A 457 -7.20 -8.42 -27.65
CA THR A 457 -7.67 -7.03 -27.79
C THR A 457 -8.64 -6.68 -26.66
N SER A 458 -8.74 -5.42 -26.27
CA SER A 458 -9.63 -4.96 -25.19
C SER A 458 -10.23 -3.60 -25.56
N PRO A 459 -11.57 -3.43 -25.56
CA PRO A 459 -12.21 -2.17 -25.94
C PRO A 459 -12.17 -1.14 -24.79
N ASP A 460 -10.97 -0.72 -24.41
CA ASP A 460 -10.73 0.17 -23.26
C ASP A 460 -10.98 1.67 -23.60
N GLU A 461 -11.22 2.01 -24.88
CA GLU A 461 -11.43 3.37 -25.38
C GLU A 461 -12.67 4.04 -24.76
N VAL A 462 -13.57 3.26 -24.15
CA VAL A 462 -14.70 3.79 -23.37
C VAL A 462 -14.26 4.67 -22.18
N SER A 463 -13.01 4.52 -21.73
CA SER A 463 -12.39 5.40 -20.73
C SER A 463 -12.05 6.80 -21.27
N GLU A 464 -11.93 6.98 -22.59
CA GLU A 464 -11.61 8.26 -23.20
C GLU A 464 -12.85 9.15 -23.45
N LYS A 465 -14.05 8.60 -23.28
CA LYS A 465 -15.30 9.28 -23.59
C LYS A 465 -15.47 10.55 -22.74
N GLY A 466 -15.59 11.70 -23.42
CA GLY A 466 -15.79 13.00 -22.78
C GLY A 466 -14.50 13.68 -22.31
N LEU A 467 -13.32 13.10 -22.58
CA LEU A 467 -12.05 13.74 -22.30
C LEU A 467 -11.66 14.73 -23.41
N TYR A 468 -11.02 15.83 -22.99
CA TYR A 468 -10.43 16.78 -23.92
C TYR A 468 -9.27 16.16 -24.70
N LYS A 469 -9.07 16.66 -25.92
CA LYS A 469 -7.79 16.51 -26.62
C LYS A 469 -6.83 17.63 -26.22
N TRP A 470 -5.56 17.35 -26.42
CA TRP A 470 -4.44 18.22 -26.11
C TRP A 470 -3.54 18.33 -27.32
N TYR A 471 -3.18 19.56 -27.66
CA TYR A 471 -2.16 19.83 -28.65
C TYR A 471 -0.81 19.89 -27.95
N ARG A 472 0.13 19.07 -28.39
CA ARG A 472 1.55 19.34 -28.11
C ARG A 472 2.01 20.42 -29.07
N ILE A 473 2.58 21.47 -28.50
CA ILE A 473 2.86 22.71 -29.19
C ILE A 473 4.28 23.19 -28.95
N VAL A 474 4.73 24.08 -29.84
CA VAL A 474 5.87 24.97 -29.61
C VAL A 474 5.34 26.37 -29.35
N THR A 475 5.72 26.95 -28.21
CA THR A 475 5.40 28.33 -27.81
C THR A 475 6.32 29.35 -28.49
N PRO A 476 5.99 30.65 -28.48
CA PRO A 476 6.81 31.68 -29.13
C PRO A 476 8.26 31.79 -28.58
N ASP A 477 8.49 31.39 -27.33
CA ASP A 477 9.82 31.34 -26.71
C ASP A 477 10.61 30.06 -27.06
N GLY A 478 10.03 29.14 -27.84
CA GLY A 478 10.63 27.86 -28.23
C GLY A 478 10.46 26.74 -27.20
N SER A 479 9.70 26.96 -26.12
CA SER A 479 9.34 25.91 -25.18
C SER A 479 8.36 24.90 -25.80
N VAL A 480 8.41 23.65 -25.33
CA VAL A 480 7.55 22.56 -25.82
C VAL A 480 6.69 22.04 -24.68
N GLY A 481 5.40 21.95 -24.91
CA GLY A 481 4.47 21.39 -23.94
C GLY A 481 3.09 21.17 -24.54
N TYR A 482 2.09 20.99 -23.69
CA TYR A 482 0.74 20.63 -24.04
C TYR A 482 -0.23 21.74 -23.64
N MET A 483 -1.14 22.07 -24.56
CA MET A 483 -2.28 22.94 -24.32
C MET A 483 -3.58 22.22 -24.69
N ARG A 484 -4.62 22.44 -23.89
CA ARG A 484 -5.93 21.82 -24.08
C ARG A 484 -6.65 22.43 -25.29
N GLU A 485 -7.40 21.62 -26.03
CA GLU A 485 -7.98 22.05 -27.30
C GLU A 485 -8.99 23.20 -27.18
N ASP A 486 -9.68 23.34 -26.06
CA ASP A 486 -10.65 24.43 -25.82
C ASP A 486 -10.00 25.80 -25.59
N LEU A 487 -8.68 25.84 -25.36
CA LEU A 487 -7.87 27.05 -25.18
C LEU A 487 -7.27 27.55 -26.50
N LEU A 488 -7.49 26.83 -27.61
CA LEU A 488 -6.87 27.08 -28.90
C LEU A 488 -7.93 27.14 -30.01
N ASP A 489 -7.76 28.08 -30.94
CA ASP A 489 -8.50 28.14 -32.19
C ASP A 489 -7.60 27.63 -33.34
N THR A 490 -8.17 26.80 -34.22
CA THR A 490 -7.50 26.40 -35.47
C THR A 490 -7.38 27.61 -36.41
N THR A 491 -6.28 27.69 -37.17
CA THR A 491 -6.08 28.75 -38.17
C THR A 491 -5.74 28.15 -39.53
N ASP A 492 -5.89 28.96 -40.59
CA ASP A 492 -5.43 28.61 -41.94
C ASP A 492 -3.94 28.95 -42.17
N GLN A 493 -3.19 29.25 -41.10
CA GLN A 493 -1.77 29.62 -41.18
C GLN A 493 -0.89 28.41 -40.89
N PHE A 494 0.25 28.36 -41.56
CA PHE A 494 1.25 27.31 -41.42
C PHE A 494 2.62 27.93 -41.12
N SER A 495 3.45 27.21 -40.36
CA SER A 495 4.85 27.55 -40.18
C SER A 495 5.60 27.46 -41.52
N ALA A 496 6.80 28.04 -41.58
CA ALA A 496 7.67 27.90 -42.77
C ALA A 496 8.03 26.44 -43.08
N SER A 497 7.98 25.57 -42.08
CA SER A 497 8.20 24.12 -42.20
C SER A 497 6.91 23.32 -42.43
N GLY A 498 5.75 23.98 -42.60
CA GLY A 498 4.49 23.36 -43.03
C GLY A 498 3.57 22.87 -41.90
N GLN A 499 3.85 23.18 -40.63
CA GLN A 499 3.01 22.76 -39.50
C GLN A 499 1.87 23.76 -39.26
N PRO A 500 0.67 23.30 -38.88
CA PRO A 500 -0.43 24.20 -38.53
C PRO A 500 -0.07 25.15 -37.38
N LEU A 501 -0.50 26.41 -37.50
CA LEU A 501 -0.45 27.37 -36.40
C LEU A 501 -1.82 27.42 -35.71
N LEU A 502 -1.81 27.38 -34.38
CA LEU A 502 -3.01 27.51 -33.55
C LEU A 502 -2.97 28.86 -32.83
N ARG A 503 -4.14 29.46 -32.61
CA ARG A 503 -4.26 30.75 -31.91
C ARG A 503 -4.73 30.56 -30.47
N VAL A 504 -4.01 31.14 -29.52
CA VAL A 504 -4.38 31.10 -28.10
C VAL A 504 -5.58 32.02 -27.85
N LYS A 505 -6.58 31.53 -27.12
CA LYS A 505 -7.86 32.21 -26.90
C LYS A 505 -7.86 33.18 -25.72
N SER A 506 -7.11 32.87 -24.67
CA SER A 506 -7.18 33.57 -23.39
C SER A 506 -5.80 33.94 -22.84
N ASP A 507 -5.74 35.06 -22.13
CA ASP A 507 -4.52 35.49 -21.44
C ASP A 507 -4.12 34.53 -20.33
N GLY A 508 -2.80 34.35 -20.14
CA GLY A 508 -2.27 33.47 -19.10
C GLY A 508 -2.57 31.97 -19.32
N SER A 509 -2.78 31.53 -20.55
CA SER A 509 -3.09 30.13 -20.85
C SER A 509 -1.89 29.24 -20.55
N LYS A 510 -2.08 28.28 -19.64
CA LYS A 510 -1.01 27.43 -19.11
C LYS A 510 -0.58 26.36 -20.11
N VAL A 511 0.71 26.23 -20.33
CA VAL A 511 1.37 25.15 -21.08
C VAL A 511 1.93 24.15 -20.08
N ARG A 512 1.63 22.86 -20.28
CA ARG A 512 1.98 21.79 -19.33
C ARG A 512 2.97 20.80 -19.93
N PRO A 513 3.80 20.10 -19.15
CA PRO A 513 4.76 19.13 -19.67
C PRO A 513 4.09 17.83 -20.15
N ILE A 514 2.89 17.52 -19.64
CA ILE A 514 2.08 16.36 -20.00
C ILE A 514 0.60 16.78 -20.18
N PRO A 515 -0.20 16.03 -20.96
CA PRO A 515 -1.60 16.36 -21.23
C PRO A 515 -2.50 15.94 -20.06
N LEU A 516 -2.33 16.56 -18.89
CA LEU A 516 -3.06 16.23 -17.66
C LEU A 516 -3.48 17.49 -16.89
N ILE A 517 -4.73 17.50 -16.41
CA ILE A 517 -5.29 18.59 -15.60
C ILE A 517 -5.13 18.24 -14.13
N GLN A 518 -3.99 18.60 -13.54
CA GLN A 518 -3.79 18.54 -12.09
C GLN A 518 -3.00 19.77 -11.62
N ASP A 519 -3.26 20.22 -10.40
CA ASP A 519 -2.68 21.45 -9.85
C ASP A 519 -1.21 21.31 -9.46
N ASP A 520 -0.77 20.08 -9.18
CA ASP A 520 0.61 19.72 -8.85
C ASP A 520 1.51 19.52 -10.09
N VAL A 521 0.93 19.45 -11.29
CA VAL A 521 1.68 19.39 -12.54
C VAL A 521 2.29 20.77 -12.82
N PRO A 522 3.63 20.88 -12.95
CA PRO A 522 4.29 22.17 -13.14
C PRO A 522 3.88 22.81 -14.47
N ILE A 523 4.01 24.14 -14.52
CA ILE A 523 3.76 24.93 -15.73
C ILE A 523 5.09 25.08 -16.47
N VAL A 524 5.10 24.75 -17.75
CA VAL A 524 6.26 24.96 -18.64
C VAL A 524 6.32 26.42 -19.08
N ASP A 525 5.19 26.97 -19.49
CA ASP A 525 5.06 28.34 -19.98
C ASP A 525 3.61 28.85 -19.82
N SER A 526 3.40 30.16 -19.99
CA SER A 526 2.11 30.82 -19.96
C SER A 526 1.97 31.78 -21.15
N VAL A 527 1.05 31.47 -22.06
CA VAL A 527 0.90 32.19 -23.33
C VAL A 527 -0.35 33.06 -23.31
N ASN A 528 -0.25 34.28 -23.85
CA ASN A 528 -1.36 35.24 -23.88
C ASN A 528 -2.25 35.10 -25.13
N SER A 529 -3.45 35.67 -25.05
CA SER A 529 -4.43 35.64 -26.14
C SER A 529 -3.86 36.23 -27.42
N GLY A 530 -4.27 35.69 -28.57
CA GLY A 530 -3.84 36.11 -29.89
C GLY A 530 -2.49 35.54 -30.35
N SER A 531 -1.67 35.01 -29.44
CA SER A 531 -0.40 34.37 -29.77
C SER A 531 -0.59 33.16 -30.69
N LEU A 532 0.34 32.97 -31.63
CA LEU A 532 0.38 31.79 -32.48
C LEU A 532 1.36 30.77 -31.89
N VAL A 533 0.92 29.51 -31.84
CA VAL A 533 1.74 28.36 -31.41
C VAL A 533 1.78 27.32 -32.52
N VAL A 534 2.91 26.62 -32.65
CA VAL A 534 3.09 25.59 -33.69
C VAL A 534 2.54 24.28 -33.17
N GLN A 535 1.64 23.63 -33.91
CA GLN A 535 1.17 22.29 -33.58
C GLN A 535 2.21 21.23 -33.97
N LEU A 536 2.58 20.37 -33.02
CA LEU A 536 3.40 19.18 -33.28
C LEU A 536 2.52 17.92 -33.36
N ASP A 537 1.67 17.71 -32.37
CA ASP A 537 0.84 16.51 -32.26
C ASP A 537 -0.46 16.81 -31.50
N LYS A 538 -1.47 15.95 -31.67
CA LYS A 538 -2.76 16.03 -30.96
C LYS A 538 -3.04 14.69 -30.29
N VAL A 539 -3.15 14.68 -28.96
CA VAL A 539 -3.32 13.48 -28.15
C VAL A 539 -4.56 13.57 -27.26
N THR A 540 -5.09 12.43 -26.81
CA THR A 540 -6.12 12.44 -25.75
C THR A 540 -5.48 12.86 -24.42
N GLN A 541 -6.23 13.56 -23.56
CA GLN A 541 -5.84 13.77 -22.17
C GLN A 541 -5.40 12.45 -21.53
N SER A 542 -4.29 12.46 -20.78
CA SER A 542 -3.78 11.28 -20.09
C SER A 542 -4.85 10.68 -19.18
N ASN A 543 -5.13 9.39 -19.40
CA ASN A 543 -6.17 8.59 -18.76
C ASN A 543 -5.71 7.11 -18.70
N GLU A 544 -6.64 6.20 -18.41
CA GLU A 544 -6.39 4.76 -18.27
C GLU A 544 -6.16 4.04 -19.59
N MET A 545 -6.71 4.50 -20.71
CA MET A 545 -6.43 3.98 -22.06
C MET A 545 -5.10 4.53 -22.61
N SER A 546 -4.87 5.84 -22.51
CA SER A 546 -3.72 6.51 -23.14
C SER A 546 -3.07 7.50 -22.18
N TRP A 547 -1.75 7.50 -22.06
CA TRP A 547 -1.03 8.41 -21.17
C TRP A 547 0.36 8.79 -21.69
N VAL A 548 0.83 9.96 -21.24
CA VAL A 548 2.19 10.45 -21.49
C VAL A 548 2.87 10.75 -20.16
N ARG A 549 4.15 10.38 -20.03
CA ARG A 549 5.02 10.68 -18.88
C ARG A 549 6.37 11.22 -19.33
N GLY A 550 7.01 12.02 -18.49
CA GLY A 550 8.20 12.78 -18.85
C GLY A 550 7.86 14.06 -19.61
N THR A 551 8.78 14.68 -20.36
CA THR A 551 10.16 14.24 -20.65
C THR A 551 11.04 14.25 -19.39
N TYR A 552 11.68 13.12 -19.08
CA TYR A 552 12.62 13.03 -17.95
C TYR A 552 14.05 13.24 -18.40
N SER A 553 14.87 13.90 -17.57
CA SER A 553 16.33 13.95 -17.76
C SER A 553 16.97 12.62 -17.39
N ALA A 554 18.20 12.39 -17.88
CA ALA A 554 19.01 11.23 -17.49
C ALA A 554 19.17 11.08 -15.96
N ASP A 555 19.38 12.19 -15.25
CA ASP A 555 19.55 12.19 -13.79
C ASP A 555 18.26 11.82 -13.06
N THR A 556 17.11 12.32 -13.56
CA THR A 556 15.79 11.99 -13.01
C THR A 556 15.51 10.49 -13.14
N LEU A 557 15.75 9.93 -14.33
CA LEU A 557 15.59 8.49 -14.55
C LEU A 557 16.55 7.66 -13.69
N LEU A 558 17.82 8.05 -13.60
CA LEU A 558 18.79 7.37 -12.74
C LEU A 558 18.32 7.36 -11.28
N GLY A 559 17.79 8.48 -10.79
CA GLY A 559 17.17 8.59 -9.48
C GLY A 559 16.04 7.59 -9.25
N PHE A 560 15.12 7.43 -10.22
CA PHE A 560 14.02 6.46 -10.13
C PHE A 560 14.49 5.01 -10.01
N THR A 561 15.62 4.66 -10.62
CA THR A 561 16.13 3.27 -10.61
C THR A 561 16.76 2.84 -9.28
N GLN A 562 17.02 3.76 -8.36
CA GLN A 562 17.73 3.47 -7.10
C GLN A 562 16.98 2.44 -6.24
N GLY A 563 17.65 1.32 -5.94
CA GLY A 563 17.08 0.22 -5.16
C GLY A 563 16.01 -0.61 -5.88
N LYS A 564 15.76 -0.38 -7.18
CA LYS A 564 14.76 -1.12 -7.99
C LYS A 564 15.36 -2.14 -8.96
N LEU A 565 16.67 -2.07 -9.18
CA LEU A 565 17.39 -2.93 -10.11
C LEU A 565 18.23 -3.98 -9.38
N GLN A 566 18.40 -5.15 -10.01
CA GLN A 566 19.35 -6.18 -9.55
C GLN A 566 20.79 -5.74 -9.74
N LYS A 567 21.05 -4.95 -10.77
CA LYS A 567 22.35 -4.32 -11.07
C LYS A 567 22.12 -2.85 -11.36
N ALA A 568 22.81 -1.98 -10.61
CA ALA A 568 22.74 -0.54 -10.81
C ALA A 568 23.28 -0.16 -12.20
N ILE A 569 22.70 0.90 -12.77
CA ILE A 569 23.20 1.52 -14.01
C ILE A 569 24.53 2.22 -13.70
N SER A 570 25.53 2.04 -14.56
CA SER A 570 26.82 2.71 -14.44
C SER A 570 26.88 3.91 -15.38
N GLY A 571 27.21 5.09 -14.84
CA GLY A 571 27.32 6.33 -15.60
C GLY A 571 25.97 6.98 -15.93
N LYS A 572 26.04 8.07 -16.70
CA LYS A 572 24.86 8.81 -17.18
C LYS A 572 24.08 7.98 -18.20
N ILE A 573 22.75 8.04 -18.15
CA ILE A 573 21.88 7.42 -19.16
C ILE A 573 21.94 8.27 -20.43
N SER A 574 22.49 7.70 -21.49
CA SER A 574 22.60 8.34 -22.82
C SER A 574 21.63 7.72 -23.82
N THR A 575 21.35 6.42 -23.71
CA THR A 575 20.36 5.71 -24.54
C THR A 575 19.44 4.83 -23.70
N LEU A 576 18.20 4.66 -24.14
CA LEU A 576 17.17 3.84 -23.48
C LEU A 576 16.26 3.19 -24.53
N GLU A 577 16.61 1.98 -24.94
CA GLU A 577 16.01 1.30 -26.09
C GLU A 577 15.20 0.08 -25.68
N VAL A 578 14.04 -0.13 -26.29
CA VAL A 578 13.31 -1.39 -26.17
C VAL A 578 13.89 -2.38 -27.19
N SER A 579 14.64 -3.39 -26.72
CA SER A 579 15.26 -4.40 -27.60
C SER A 579 14.33 -5.59 -27.89
N GLN A 580 13.37 -5.88 -27.00
CA GLN A 580 12.41 -6.97 -27.18
C GLN A 580 11.03 -6.58 -26.69
N ARG A 581 10.00 -7.08 -27.39
CA ARG A 581 8.60 -6.93 -27.01
C ARG A 581 7.92 -8.30 -26.94
N GLY A 582 6.95 -8.40 -26.05
CA GLY A 582 6.07 -9.57 -25.96
C GLY A 582 4.90 -9.50 -26.95
N PRO A 583 4.02 -10.53 -26.98
CA PRO A 583 2.91 -10.62 -27.92
C PRO A 583 1.95 -9.42 -27.89
N SER A 584 1.80 -8.74 -26.76
CA SER A 584 0.92 -7.57 -26.65
C SER A 584 1.58 -6.25 -27.09
N GLY A 585 2.88 -6.29 -27.45
CA GLY A 585 3.68 -5.12 -27.74
C GLY A 585 4.37 -4.49 -26.52
N ARG A 586 4.19 -5.04 -25.31
CA ARG A 586 4.88 -4.57 -24.10
C ARG A 586 6.38 -4.86 -24.14
N PRO A 587 7.26 -3.96 -23.66
CA PRO A 587 8.69 -4.25 -23.52
C PRO A 587 8.96 -5.42 -22.58
N THR A 588 9.69 -6.42 -23.06
CA THR A 588 10.21 -7.53 -22.23
C THR A 588 11.71 -7.36 -21.95
N GLU A 589 12.40 -6.55 -22.74
CA GLU A 589 13.79 -6.18 -22.56
C GLU A 589 14.03 -4.72 -22.94
N ILE A 590 14.74 -4.00 -22.06
CA ILE A 590 15.17 -2.63 -22.27
C ILE A 590 16.68 -2.55 -22.08
N MET A 591 17.34 -1.83 -22.99
CA MET A 591 18.78 -1.61 -23.02
C MET A 591 19.07 -0.17 -22.59
N VAL A 592 19.94 -0.01 -21.60
CA VAL A 592 20.49 1.28 -21.17
C VAL A 592 21.95 1.32 -21.57
N ASN A 593 22.34 2.29 -22.41
CA ASN A 593 23.71 2.41 -22.91
C ASN A 593 24.24 1.09 -23.51
N GLY A 594 23.38 0.36 -24.24
CA GLY A 594 23.72 -0.95 -24.82
C GLY A 594 23.82 -2.10 -23.81
N GLN A 595 23.49 -1.90 -22.54
CA GLN A 595 23.44 -2.95 -21.51
C GLN A 595 22.01 -3.25 -21.08
N LYS A 596 21.67 -4.53 -20.95
CA LYS A 596 20.35 -4.96 -20.47
C LYS A 596 20.05 -4.43 -19.07
N LEU A 597 18.91 -3.78 -18.93
CA LEU A 597 18.37 -3.34 -17.64
C LEU A 597 17.84 -4.53 -16.85
N GLN A 598 18.43 -4.79 -15.68
CA GLN A 598 18.12 -5.98 -14.88
C GLN A 598 17.05 -5.67 -13.81
N VAL A 599 15.79 -5.79 -14.21
CA VAL A 599 14.62 -5.83 -13.30
C VAL A 599 14.33 -7.28 -12.87
N LYS A 600 13.60 -7.46 -11.77
CA LYS A 600 13.22 -8.80 -11.25
C LYS A 600 12.34 -9.57 -12.23
N ASN A 601 11.37 -8.89 -12.82
CA ASN A 601 10.51 -9.33 -13.90
C ASN A 601 10.13 -8.09 -14.74
N PRO A 602 9.60 -8.24 -15.97
CA PRO A 602 9.28 -7.09 -16.81
C PRO A 602 8.29 -6.09 -16.20
N ASP A 603 7.35 -6.50 -15.34
CA ASP A 603 6.47 -5.55 -14.61
C ASP A 603 7.27 -4.53 -13.78
N GLY A 604 8.46 -4.92 -13.32
CA GLY A 604 9.40 -4.07 -12.61
C GLY A 604 9.79 -2.78 -13.34
N PHE A 605 9.67 -2.72 -14.67
CA PHE A 605 9.93 -1.50 -15.45
C PHE A 605 9.05 -0.32 -15.02
N ARG A 606 7.80 -0.55 -14.61
CA ARG A 606 6.91 0.50 -14.11
C ARG A 606 7.55 1.22 -12.92
N SER A 607 8.01 0.44 -11.95
CA SER A 607 8.65 0.98 -10.75
C SER A 607 10.03 1.58 -11.01
N ALA A 608 10.78 1.04 -11.98
CA ALA A 608 12.11 1.52 -12.33
C ALA A 608 12.08 2.90 -13.01
N PHE A 609 10.98 3.26 -13.68
CA PHE A 609 10.82 4.52 -14.40
C PHE A 609 9.80 5.46 -13.74
N GLY A 610 9.83 5.57 -12.42
CA GLY A 610 9.07 6.58 -11.68
C GLY A 610 7.60 6.23 -11.46
N GLY A 611 7.22 4.96 -11.55
CA GLY A 611 5.85 4.50 -11.31
C GLY A 611 4.94 4.68 -12.52
N LEU A 612 5.37 4.21 -13.70
CA LEU A 612 4.53 4.25 -14.90
C LEU A 612 3.20 3.52 -14.70
N PRO A 613 2.08 4.02 -15.28
CA PRO A 613 0.77 3.40 -15.11
C PRO A 613 0.70 1.93 -15.54
N SER A 614 1.42 1.55 -16.60
CA SER A 614 1.52 0.18 -17.11
C SER A 614 2.88 -0.09 -17.76
N THR A 615 3.10 -1.32 -18.20
CA THR A 615 4.24 -1.71 -19.06
C THR A 615 3.95 -1.57 -20.56
N LEU A 616 2.75 -1.18 -20.98
CA LEU A 616 2.45 -0.94 -22.39
C LEU A 616 2.88 0.48 -22.76
N PHE A 617 4.12 0.61 -23.24
CA PHE A 617 4.65 1.89 -23.67
C PHE A 617 5.70 1.79 -24.77
N THR A 618 5.93 2.94 -25.40
CA THR A 618 7.08 3.28 -26.23
C THR A 618 7.91 4.35 -25.52
N ILE A 619 9.17 4.46 -25.94
CA ILE A 619 10.10 5.45 -25.41
C ILE A 619 10.46 6.36 -26.57
N ASP A 620 10.15 7.64 -26.42
CA ASP A 620 10.56 8.69 -27.32
C ASP A 620 11.79 9.40 -26.72
N GLU A 621 12.98 9.07 -27.25
CA GLU A 621 14.23 9.75 -26.91
C GLU A 621 14.32 11.08 -27.65
N THR A 622 14.12 12.21 -26.97
CA THR A 622 14.05 13.53 -27.63
C THR A 622 15.36 13.92 -28.32
N ALA A 623 16.51 13.37 -27.94
CA ALA A 623 17.81 13.76 -28.51
C ALA A 623 18.36 12.82 -29.59
N ARG A 624 17.68 11.72 -29.95
CA ARG A 624 18.24 10.79 -30.94
C ARG A 624 18.02 11.26 -32.36
N VAL A 625 19.06 11.87 -32.94
CA VAL A 625 19.13 12.21 -34.36
C VAL A 625 20.13 11.27 -35.01
N THR A 626 19.65 10.47 -35.96
CA THR A 626 20.50 9.71 -36.87
C THR A 626 20.74 10.60 -38.09
N MET A 627 21.95 11.16 -38.19
CA MET A 627 22.35 11.97 -39.34
C MET A 627 23.17 11.11 -40.29
N SER A 628 22.70 10.96 -41.53
CA SER A 628 23.50 10.38 -42.62
C SER A 628 24.36 11.47 -43.25
N GLY A 629 25.67 11.31 -43.18
CA GLY A 629 26.65 12.13 -43.87
C GLY A 629 26.66 11.85 -45.37
N ALA A 630 27.24 12.77 -46.15
CA ALA A 630 27.41 12.64 -47.60
C ALA A 630 28.37 11.50 -48.02
N ASP A 631 29.00 10.85 -47.05
CA ASP A 631 29.97 9.74 -47.16
C ASP A 631 29.42 8.41 -46.65
N ASP A 632 28.09 8.26 -46.52
CA ASP A 632 27.39 7.13 -45.89
C ASP A 632 27.72 6.93 -44.39
N SER A 633 28.39 7.90 -43.74
CA SER A 633 28.61 7.84 -42.29
C SER A 633 27.30 8.11 -41.54
N VAL A 634 27.04 7.34 -40.49
CA VAL A 634 25.85 7.50 -39.63
C VAL A 634 26.29 8.00 -38.27
N ARG A 635 25.82 9.19 -37.88
CA ARG A 635 26.07 9.76 -36.55
C ARG A 635 24.81 9.72 -35.70
N ASN A 636 24.91 9.22 -34.46
CA ASN A 636 23.80 9.21 -33.50
C ASN A 636 24.09 10.21 -32.38
N LEU A 637 23.34 11.32 -32.35
CA LEU A 637 23.32 12.18 -31.16
C LEU A 637 22.42 11.55 -30.09
N PRO A 638 22.69 11.73 -28.79
CA PRO A 638 23.81 12.46 -28.19
C PRO A 638 25.08 11.62 -27.94
N ALA A 639 25.14 10.37 -28.44
CA ALA A 639 26.22 9.42 -28.11
C ALA A 639 27.64 9.94 -28.42
N ASP A 640 27.79 10.86 -29.37
CA ASP A 640 29.08 11.34 -29.86
C ASP A 640 29.51 12.73 -29.34
N GLY A 641 28.89 13.25 -28.27
CA GLY A 641 29.32 14.43 -27.52
C GLY A 641 30.04 15.53 -28.32
N GLY A 642 29.31 16.36 -29.05
CA GLY A 642 29.87 17.47 -29.81
C GLY A 642 28.84 18.53 -30.17
N SER A 643 29.31 19.75 -30.45
CA SER A 643 28.46 20.85 -30.93
C SER A 643 27.80 20.48 -32.27
N VAL A 644 26.51 20.78 -32.40
CA VAL A 644 25.76 20.61 -33.66
C VAL A 644 25.89 21.90 -34.47
N TYR A 645 26.21 21.79 -35.75
CA TYR A 645 26.33 22.95 -36.64
C TYR A 645 25.32 22.86 -37.79
N ILE A 646 24.77 24.00 -38.20
CA ILE A 646 24.02 24.14 -39.45
C ILE A 646 24.96 24.74 -40.49
N GLN A 647 25.07 24.08 -41.64
CA GLN A 647 25.85 24.52 -42.79
C GLN A 647 24.93 25.22 -43.81
N GLY A 648 25.17 26.50 -44.08
CA GLY A 648 24.51 27.26 -45.14
C GLY A 648 25.06 26.91 -46.51
N GLY A 649 24.24 27.10 -47.56
CA GLY A 649 24.63 26.88 -48.95
C GLY A 649 25.75 27.82 -49.46
N ASP A 650 26.10 28.83 -48.67
CA ASP A 650 27.21 29.75 -48.88
C ASP A 650 28.54 29.26 -48.27
N GLY A 651 28.55 28.08 -47.65
CA GLY A 651 29.75 27.58 -46.97
C GLY A 651 29.90 28.07 -45.52
N SER A 652 28.96 28.87 -44.99
CA SER A 652 28.98 29.29 -43.59
C SER A 652 28.47 28.18 -42.65
N ALA A 653 29.17 27.97 -41.52
CA ALA A 653 28.74 27.06 -40.47
C ALA A 653 28.34 27.86 -39.22
N ARG A 654 27.17 27.56 -38.64
CA ARG A 654 26.73 28.15 -37.36
C ARG A 654 26.48 27.07 -36.32
N GLU A 655 27.00 27.25 -35.11
CA GLU A 655 26.73 26.35 -33.99
C GLU A 655 25.28 26.54 -33.48
N LEU A 656 24.57 25.45 -33.26
CA LEU A 656 23.28 25.44 -32.56
C LEU A 656 23.52 25.53 -31.04
N LYS A 657 23.25 26.71 -30.49
CA LYS A 657 23.40 26.99 -29.05
C LYS A 657 22.10 26.88 -28.26
N GLU A 658 20.96 26.88 -28.95
CA GLU A 658 19.64 26.79 -28.31
C GLU A 658 19.42 25.42 -27.66
N PRO A 659 18.70 25.37 -26.52
CA PRO A 659 18.45 24.12 -25.80
C PRO A 659 17.52 23.18 -26.56
N ASN A 660 16.58 23.75 -27.33
CA ASN A 660 15.62 23.04 -28.18
C ASN A 660 15.89 23.37 -29.65
N TYR A 661 15.86 22.36 -30.51
CA TYR A 661 15.88 22.50 -31.96
C TYR A 661 14.87 21.52 -32.58
N PHE A 662 14.32 21.86 -33.75
CA PHE A 662 13.24 21.10 -34.37
C PHE A 662 13.72 20.49 -35.68
N ILE A 663 13.48 19.19 -35.85
CA ILE A 663 13.92 18.41 -37.00
C ILE A 663 12.72 18.14 -37.87
N LEU A 664 12.75 18.61 -39.11
CA LEU A 664 11.79 18.29 -40.14
C LEU A 664 12.29 17.07 -40.92
N SER A 665 11.59 15.94 -40.84
CA SER A 665 11.90 14.77 -41.67
C SER A 665 11.35 14.94 -43.10
N GLY A 666 11.85 14.14 -44.04
CA GLY A 666 11.47 14.20 -45.45
C GLY A 666 10.00 13.90 -45.75
N ASP A 667 9.26 13.35 -44.77
CA ASP A 667 7.81 13.13 -44.80
C ASP A 667 7.00 14.30 -44.20
N GLY A 668 7.67 15.40 -43.83
CA GLY A 668 7.03 16.62 -43.32
C GLY A 668 6.77 16.62 -41.80
N GLN A 669 7.16 15.58 -41.07
CA GLN A 669 6.99 15.53 -39.62
C GLN A 669 8.02 16.38 -38.89
N VAL A 670 7.59 17.13 -37.88
CA VAL A 670 8.50 17.91 -37.01
C VAL A 670 8.63 17.25 -35.66
N ARG A 671 9.87 16.95 -35.30
CA ARG A 671 10.24 16.40 -34.00
C ARG A 671 11.05 17.42 -33.21
N ALA A 672 10.60 17.71 -31.99
CA ALA A 672 11.40 18.45 -31.03
C ALA A 672 12.61 17.63 -30.60
N ALA A 673 13.79 18.23 -30.68
CA ALA A 673 15.05 17.67 -30.25
C ALA A 673 15.79 18.60 -29.28
N THR A 674 16.61 17.99 -28.43
CA THR A 674 17.27 18.69 -27.32
C THR A 674 18.78 18.44 -27.35
N LYS A 675 19.56 19.37 -26.80
CA LYS A 675 21.03 19.21 -26.69
C LYS A 675 21.40 18.03 -25.78
N GLU A 676 20.64 17.83 -24.71
CA GLU A 676 20.80 16.71 -23.77
C GLU A 676 19.69 15.66 -23.99
N PRO A 677 19.97 14.36 -23.77
CA PRO A 677 18.95 13.32 -23.87
C PRO A 677 17.82 13.51 -22.86
N GLY A 678 16.61 13.59 -23.39
CA GLY A 678 15.36 13.51 -22.65
C GLY A 678 14.57 12.27 -23.06
N PHE A 679 13.82 11.72 -22.11
CA PHE A 679 13.08 10.47 -22.29
C PHE A 679 11.59 10.70 -22.01
N ARG A 680 10.76 10.67 -23.05
CA ARG A 680 9.30 10.71 -22.94
C ARG A 680 8.75 9.30 -23.09
N PHE A 681 7.82 8.92 -22.23
CA PHE A 681 7.13 7.64 -22.29
C PHE A 681 5.70 7.88 -22.75
N GLU A 682 5.29 7.16 -23.78
CA GLU A 682 3.92 7.16 -24.28
C GLU A 682 3.38 5.76 -24.18
N GLY A 683 2.24 5.62 -23.53
CA GLY A 683 1.72 4.30 -23.25
C GLY A 683 0.23 4.28 -23.09
N GLY A 684 -0.27 3.09 -22.79
CA GLY A 684 -1.67 2.86 -22.54
C GLY A 684 -1.89 1.85 -21.43
N GLY A 685 -3.10 1.79 -20.90
CA GLY A 685 -3.43 0.89 -19.81
C GLY A 685 -3.02 1.39 -18.43
N ASN A 686 -3.59 0.78 -17.41
CA ASN A 686 -3.33 1.07 -16.01
C ASN A 686 -3.41 -0.22 -15.19
N GLY A 687 -2.26 -0.65 -14.65
CA GLY A 687 -2.08 -1.94 -13.99
C GLY A 687 -1.20 -2.89 -14.80
N HIS A 688 -1.21 -4.18 -14.43
CA HIS A 688 -0.36 -5.20 -15.07
C HIS A 688 -0.87 -5.64 -16.46
N GLY A 689 -2.14 -5.40 -16.79
CA GLY A 689 -2.72 -5.72 -18.10
C GLY A 689 -3.03 -7.21 -18.33
N VAL A 690 -2.54 -8.13 -17.49
CA VAL A 690 -2.89 -9.57 -17.55
C VAL A 690 -4.34 -9.81 -17.11
N GLY A 691 -5.06 -10.70 -17.80
CA GLY A 691 -6.42 -11.13 -17.43
C GLY A 691 -7.50 -10.12 -17.80
N LEU A 692 -8.49 -9.94 -16.91
CA LEU A 692 -9.64 -9.07 -17.18
C LEU A 692 -9.26 -7.58 -17.10
N SER A 693 -9.64 -6.82 -18.14
CA SER A 693 -9.58 -5.36 -18.14
C SER A 693 -10.91 -4.80 -17.66
N GLN A 694 -10.92 -3.96 -16.62
CA GLN A 694 -12.17 -3.42 -16.05
C GLN A 694 -12.89 -2.50 -17.05
N TYR A 695 -12.17 -1.56 -17.66
CA TYR A 695 -12.73 -0.71 -18.72
C TYR A 695 -13.11 -1.51 -19.97
N GLY A 696 -12.34 -2.52 -20.33
CA GLY A 696 -12.67 -3.39 -21.47
C GLY A 696 -13.91 -4.27 -21.21
N ALA A 697 -14.10 -4.77 -19.99
CA ALA A 697 -15.33 -5.45 -19.58
C ALA A 697 -16.55 -4.51 -19.69
N ARG A 698 -16.39 -3.25 -19.30
CA ARG A 698 -17.39 -2.21 -19.56
C ARG A 698 -17.64 -2.02 -21.07
N GLY A 699 -16.59 -1.91 -21.88
CA GLY A 699 -16.72 -1.76 -23.33
C GLY A 699 -17.46 -2.92 -23.99
N LEU A 700 -17.12 -4.17 -23.64
CA LEU A 700 -17.83 -5.37 -24.11
C LEU A 700 -19.29 -5.39 -23.66
N ALA A 701 -19.58 -4.99 -22.42
CA ALA A 701 -20.95 -4.90 -21.94
C ALA A 701 -21.75 -3.81 -22.67
N GLU A 702 -21.15 -2.66 -22.98
CA GLU A 702 -21.76 -1.59 -23.81
C GLU A 702 -22.00 -2.06 -25.27
N LEU A 703 -21.22 -3.01 -25.76
CA LEU A 703 -21.42 -3.69 -27.05
C LEU A 703 -22.48 -4.80 -27.01
N GLY A 704 -23.07 -5.08 -25.84
CA GLY A 704 -24.16 -6.06 -25.67
C GLY A 704 -23.72 -7.48 -25.32
N TYR A 705 -22.45 -7.71 -25.01
CA TYR A 705 -21.98 -9.02 -24.54
C TYR A 705 -22.35 -9.26 -23.06
N ASP A 706 -22.70 -10.50 -22.73
CA ASP A 706 -23.00 -10.90 -21.37
C ASP A 706 -21.73 -11.20 -20.54
N TYR A 707 -21.91 -11.33 -19.23
CA TYR A 707 -20.81 -11.56 -18.29
C TYR A 707 -20.06 -12.89 -18.55
N LYS A 708 -20.72 -13.92 -19.07
CA LYS A 708 -20.09 -15.22 -19.35
C LYS A 708 -19.14 -15.10 -20.53
N TYR A 709 -19.60 -14.44 -21.59
CA TYR A 709 -18.76 -14.09 -22.72
C TYR A 709 -17.56 -13.25 -22.29
N ILE A 710 -17.78 -12.19 -21.48
CA ILE A 710 -16.69 -11.34 -20.99
C ILE A 710 -15.63 -12.15 -20.25
N MET A 711 -16.04 -13.05 -19.35
CA MET A 711 -15.09 -13.92 -18.63
C MET A 711 -14.32 -14.85 -19.57
N GLN A 712 -14.99 -15.51 -20.52
CA GLN A 712 -14.36 -16.41 -21.49
C GLN A 712 -13.51 -15.68 -22.53
N TYR A 713 -13.80 -14.40 -22.76
CA TYR A 713 -13.03 -13.55 -23.65
C TYR A 713 -11.64 -13.26 -23.08
N TYR A 714 -11.59 -12.85 -21.80
CA TYR A 714 -10.36 -12.51 -21.10
C TYR A 714 -9.59 -13.71 -20.56
N TYR A 715 -10.28 -14.76 -20.13
CA TYR A 715 -9.67 -15.98 -19.62
C TYR A 715 -9.91 -17.13 -20.61
N LYS A 716 -8.85 -17.57 -21.30
CA LYS A 716 -9.00 -18.54 -22.41
C LYS A 716 -9.42 -19.92 -21.94
N ASP A 717 -10.36 -20.50 -22.69
CA ASP A 717 -10.85 -21.86 -22.51
C ASP A 717 -11.41 -22.17 -21.11
N VAL A 718 -11.85 -21.13 -20.37
CA VAL A 718 -12.45 -21.31 -19.07
C VAL A 718 -13.93 -21.66 -19.16
N GLN A 719 -14.39 -22.37 -18.14
CA GLN A 719 -15.78 -22.68 -17.91
C GLN A 719 -16.28 -21.87 -16.71
N ILE A 720 -17.46 -21.27 -16.86
CA ILE A 720 -18.17 -20.66 -15.75
C ILE A 720 -19.10 -21.71 -15.18
N VAL A 721 -18.81 -22.12 -13.95
CA VAL A 721 -19.59 -23.14 -13.24
C VAL A 721 -20.16 -22.54 -11.97
N LYS A 722 -21.24 -23.14 -11.49
CA LYS A 722 -21.86 -22.76 -10.22
C LYS A 722 -21.51 -23.83 -9.17
N GLU A 723 -21.18 -23.38 -7.97
CA GLU A 723 -20.83 -24.23 -6.84
C GLU A 723 -21.95 -25.14 -6.33
#